data_AF-A0A524D847-F1
#
_entry.id   AF-A0A524D847-F1
#
_cell.length_a   1.000
_cell.length_b   1.000
_cell.length_c   1.000
_cell.angle_alpha   90.00
_cell.angle_beta   90.00
_cell.angle_gamma   90.00
#
_symmetry.space_group_name_H-M   'P 1'
#
loop_
_entity.id
_entity.type
_entity.pdbx_description
1 polymer ?
#
loop_
_entity_poly.entity_id
_entity_poly.type
_entity_poly.pdbx_seq_one_letter_code
_entity_poly.pdbx_strand_id
1 'polypeptide(L)'
;MGKKPNFSVLMEMNIYDNKIRLNEIFQVILNDLISYLNLELVNKKFKILIIDEIRNIDLDTRLFNNGINTYIEKGVFQIELFQYYKKFFPYFLLKSAYKMFVLDNLKNQIIIDFALNQIVSFDLRGFESNIEWIKFTEDKSKIKDQSEQSRFNQYIKLKVREPSKTPIIFFFKFIRRNENLIFENDLQMFVYDLFDKFKLYSSKNFLNDEITETLRILIKIFYNVENIDTLKEYYEYFSKFKAQNLINTDLTFRSFRKNLRWTDKFGYIAPTYYVDWKTLDQLILVCHLKFNPLLEKELVDKVIKKMPFLIAPKLSTTNFAIDLSAYFILPRNYIKDFINFLEIIERKGYIINKELYEAKSYYFKVNLNYLKESYQVEEIINPKHMNYTKNYEIEFNKIFSKEFKNYKISLIDFLILESIRFVSYKGNNFSRIKLLNKIKSDLTIFLSKEYKNIEELENLLKILIYSPNLINEFLKYLKKFEKKGFFAIRNELEILLNYFKIIEKSNELAKINTFTEFAEFVEQKNAVQIINENGAIDTKELITNYEMIFRNYFENRENFKKQVERYRFFHKILDLCSNLKIFNINSIKRIFSEPALLKKISYEKKTRLHNIKNNANQNMISNKYINQRIDYFLKLSPKIIKPYVLNSIWINWSYSPEIILRNTSDVKNILINISTYFHRVYFYEICDLYDKQDCIIAQFHLSYLNSHEKMILTSLLFKLFKDNIISFKRYAWDGLLHNFSTREFYDFNNKEFFYTNDLFDQYILYVTNILGEKLPKSNSMIGSNTTMWLEDKSIKNLLYRVNKRVKSETKNIQKKDLKKLTEFNLNMENYLLNKEEYNKIRKLNFFKKYVKSIKLIPSLNKFGLSQYFLYITPRDFNNIDFRLLLTNTFQKIKHHSYIDSSNSILISYIFPFEDPNTSYLNWLRGQNQIQEYCLFNVHSLSHLFNFDRKLGLNNSELDINSFKYYVKEVISNTDFKNKDIIIKNFDFDNSKISDYKNPHSPYFKSLLNAYNRNSIDIKKKLQLLNESSFEEVRFLIENKIAYPYISLKNIIFKEIVYILLINIKENTNDTLKTIFQYFNLVFIYEITGEYYIHGFDNKKPINKGLMIKLYLQDYRLAEFLRIFEYVFQFLKVGRYLILTDLVNGDHFVKNVFGAKKIFETYNPLNNLIWDPKRKKWKNHKLFGPKFEYLYPDLDYHQEEDVSSTLE
;
A
#
# COMPACT_ATOMS: atom_id res chain seq x y z
N MET A 1 -3.85 -31.38 21.05
CA MET A 1 -5.09 -30.61 20.80
C MET A 1 -5.40 -29.82 22.06
N GLY A 2 -5.50 -28.49 22.01
CA GLY A 2 -5.77 -27.68 23.20
C GLY A 2 -7.22 -27.81 23.65
N LYS A 3 -7.46 -28.32 24.86
CA LYS A 3 -8.75 -28.20 25.56
C LYS A 3 -9.01 -26.71 25.84
N LYS A 4 -10.28 -26.30 25.89
CA LYS A 4 -10.65 -24.95 26.33
C LYS A 4 -10.16 -24.77 27.78
N PRO A 5 -9.57 -23.62 28.17
CA PRO A 5 -9.09 -23.41 29.53
C PRO A 5 -10.23 -23.60 30.54
N ASN A 6 -9.95 -24.21 31.68
CA ASN A 6 -10.93 -24.33 32.75
C ASN A 6 -10.66 -23.27 33.83
N PHE A 7 -11.46 -22.20 33.80
CA PHE A 7 -11.35 -21.11 34.77
C PHE A 7 -12.18 -21.34 36.05
N SER A 8 -12.60 -22.58 36.36
CA SER A 8 -13.37 -22.87 37.58
C SER A 8 -12.62 -22.53 38.87
N VAL A 9 -11.28 -22.64 38.86
CA VAL A 9 -10.41 -22.27 39.99
C VAL A 9 -10.51 -20.76 40.32
N LEU A 10 -10.87 -19.91 39.36
CA LEU A 10 -11.18 -18.50 39.61
C LEU A 10 -12.57 -18.29 40.24
N MET A 11 -13.50 -19.24 40.10
CA MET A 11 -14.84 -19.18 40.72
C MET A 11 -14.81 -19.60 42.20
N GLU A 12 -13.90 -20.48 42.56
CA GLU A 12 -13.71 -20.99 43.93
C GLU A 12 -12.79 -20.08 44.78
N MET A 13 -12.32 -18.98 44.18
CA MET A 13 -11.43 -18.02 44.83
C MET A 13 -12.19 -17.24 45.90
N ASN A 14 -11.76 -17.36 47.16
CA ASN A 14 -12.36 -16.63 48.26
C ASN A 14 -11.81 -15.20 48.29
N ILE A 15 -12.65 -14.23 48.64
CA ILE A 15 -12.24 -12.84 48.89
C ILE A 15 -11.17 -12.77 50.00
N TYR A 16 -10.96 -13.81 50.81
CA TYR A 16 -9.92 -13.89 51.84
C TYR A 16 -8.64 -14.66 51.43
N ASP A 17 -8.46 -15.01 50.16
CA ASP A 17 -7.31 -15.82 49.74
C ASP A 17 -5.96 -15.11 50.00
N ASN A 18 -5.05 -15.85 50.61
CA ASN A 18 -3.71 -15.38 50.94
C ASN A 18 -2.77 -15.45 49.71
N LYS A 19 -1.59 -14.83 49.83
CA LYS A 19 -0.59 -14.76 48.75
C LYS A 19 -0.17 -16.14 48.20
N ILE A 20 -0.10 -17.16 49.06
CA ILE A 20 0.30 -18.53 48.66
C ILE A 20 -0.75 -19.12 47.73
N ARG A 21 -2.03 -19.06 48.11
CA ARG A 21 -3.15 -19.54 47.31
C ARG A 21 -3.30 -18.77 45.98
N LEU A 22 -3.06 -17.45 45.97
CA LEU A 22 -3.07 -16.67 44.72
C LEU A 22 -1.98 -17.10 43.74
N ASN A 23 -0.78 -17.43 44.23
CA ASN A 23 0.30 -17.94 43.37
C ASN A 23 -0.06 -19.31 42.77
N GLU A 24 -0.65 -20.21 43.57
CA GLU A 24 -1.10 -21.53 43.10
C GLU A 24 -2.18 -21.41 42.02
N ILE A 25 -3.21 -20.60 42.28
CA ILE A 25 -4.29 -20.31 41.31
C ILE A 25 -3.69 -19.75 40.02
N PHE A 26 -2.76 -18.80 40.12
CA PHE A 26 -2.13 -18.19 38.96
C PHE A 26 -1.29 -19.19 38.14
N GLN A 27 -0.56 -20.10 38.79
CA GLN A 27 0.16 -21.18 38.10
C GLN A 27 -0.79 -22.11 37.34
N VAL A 28 -1.92 -22.49 37.94
CA VAL A 28 -2.92 -23.36 37.29
C VAL A 28 -3.48 -22.69 36.04
N ILE A 29 -3.89 -21.42 36.14
CA ILE A 29 -4.38 -20.63 34.99
C ILE A 29 -3.34 -20.58 33.89
N LEU A 30 -2.08 -20.35 34.26
CA LEU A 30 -0.99 -20.20 33.33
C LEU A 30 -0.68 -21.51 32.58
N ASN A 31 -0.69 -22.66 33.27
CA ASN A 31 -0.55 -23.98 32.65
C ASN A 31 -1.68 -24.29 31.65
N ASP A 32 -2.92 -23.97 32.01
CA ASP A 32 -4.07 -24.10 31.13
C ASP A 32 -3.94 -23.22 29.87
N LEU A 33 -3.48 -21.98 30.04
CA LEU A 33 -3.23 -21.07 28.92
C LEU A 33 -2.07 -21.51 28.02
N ILE A 34 -0.99 -22.10 28.57
CA ILE A 34 0.12 -22.66 27.77
C ILE A 34 -0.42 -23.75 26.83
N SER A 35 -1.22 -24.68 27.38
CA SER A 35 -1.84 -25.76 26.62
C SER A 35 -2.83 -25.25 25.57
N TYR A 36 -3.64 -24.25 25.93
CA TYR A 36 -4.66 -23.67 25.04
C TYR A 36 -4.06 -22.87 23.89
N LEU A 37 -3.12 -21.95 24.18
CA LEU A 37 -2.49 -21.09 23.19
C LEU A 37 -1.45 -21.83 22.33
N ASN A 38 -0.87 -22.91 22.88
CA ASN A 38 0.25 -23.64 22.30
C ASN A 38 1.41 -22.68 21.96
N LEU A 39 1.77 -21.87 22.95
CA LEU A 39 2.84 -20.87 22.91
C LEU A 39 3.65 -20.97 24.20
N GLU A 40 4.96 -20.80 24.10
CA GLU A 40 5.83 -20.65 25.28
C GLU A 40 5.60 -19.28 25.94
N LEU A 41 5.83 -19.15 27.25
CA LEU A 41 5.76 -17.87 27.96
C LEU A 41 6.88 -16.91 27.51
N VAL A 42 6.61 -15.60 27.54
CA VAL A 42 7.68 -14.60 27.42
C VAL A 42 8.49 -14.56 28.72
N ASN A 43 7.80 -14.47 29.86
CA ASN A 43 8.43 -14.41 31.18
C ASN A 43 8.16 -15.72 31.91
N LYS A 44 9.22 -16.40 32.31
CA LYS A 44 9.14 -17.70 33.01
C LYS A 44 8.99 -17.55 34.52
N LYS A 45 9.24 -16.35 35.06
CA LYS A 45 9.17 -16.05 36.49
C LYS A 45 8.17 -14.92 36.72
N PHE A 46 7.37 -15.03 37.77
CA PHE A 46 6.45 -13.99 38.21
C PHE A 46 6.44 -13.89 39.74
N LYS A 47 5.93 -12.77 40.24
CA LYS A 47 5.71 -12.54 41.67
C LYS A 47 4.44 -11.70 41.85
N ILE A 48 3.54 -12.16 42.70
CA ILE A 48 2.30 -11.45 43.05
C ILE A 48 2.50 -10.72 44.38
N LEU A 49 2.11 -9.45 44.43
CA LEU A 49 2.15 -8.57 45.60
C LEU A 49 0.75 -8.01 45.84
N ILE A 50 0.32 -7.95 47.10
CA ILE A 50 -0.90 -7.25 47.52
C ILE A 50 -0.46 -5.96 48.19
N ILE A 51 -1.03 -4.83 47.78
CA ILE A 51 -0.68 -3.50 48.27
C ILE A 51 -1.90 -2.86 48.94
N ASP A 52 -1.71 -2.37 50.16
CA ASP A 52 -2.76 -1.73 50.97
C ASP A 52 -2.86 -0.21 50.73
N GLU A 53 -1.86 0.41 50.08
CA GLU A 53 -1.83 1.86 49.83
C GLU A 53 -2.74 2.29 48.66
N ILE A 54 -3.64 3.25 48.92
CA ILE A 54 -4.29 4.05 47.88
C ILE A 54 -3.25 5.07 47.37
N ARG A 55 -2.48 4.72 46.34
CA ARG A 55 -1.64 5.72 45.66
C ARG A 55 -2.55 6.71 44.91
N ASN A 56 -2.13 7.96 44.79
CA ASN A 56 -2.69 9.00 43.89
C ASN A 56 -2.66 8.63 42.38
N ILE A 57 -2.44 7.35 42.03
CA ILE A 57 -2.38 6.80 40.67
C ILE A 57 -3.75 6.83 39.97
N ASP A 58 -4.86 7.04 40.70
CA ASP A 58 -6.19 7.19 40.11
C ASP A 58 -6.34 8.44 39.21
N LEU A 59 -5.34 9.34 39.21
CA LEU A 59 -5.27 10.52 38.35
C LEU A 59 -4.57 10.27 36.99
N ASP A 60 -3.84 9.16 36.83
CA ASP A 60 -2.94 8.97 35.67
C ASP A 60 -3.49 7.98 34.62
N THR A 61 -4.41 8.50 33.80
CA THR A 61 -4.67 8.21 32.38
C THR A 61 -4.85 6.76 31.83
N ARG A 62 -4.71 5.65 32.59
CA ARG A 62 -4.90 4.27 32.07
C ARG A 62 -6.13 3.57 32.66
N LEU A 63 -7.31 3.99 32.21
CA LEU A 63 -8.66 3.45 32.50
C LEU A 63 -8.77 1.93 32.70
N PHE A 64 -7.96 1.16 31.97
CA PHE A 64 -7.99 -0.31 31.94
C PHE A 64 -7.09 -1.00 32.98
N ASN A 65 -6.27 -0.26 33.72
CA ASN A 65 -5.32 -0.78 34.72
C ASN A 65 -5.64 -0.28 36.14
N ASN A 66 -6.82 0.29 36.38
CA ASN A 66 -7.24 0.64 37.73
C ASN A 66 -7.25 -0.62 38.62
N GLY A 67 -6.66 -0.53 39.82
CA GLY A 67 -6.58 -1.66 40.75
C GLY A 67 -5.55 -2.76 40.44
N ILE A 68 -4.76 -2.61 39.37
CA ILE A 68 -3.64 -3.52 39.06
C ILE A 68 -2.44 -2.76 38.46
N ASN A 69 -1.25 -2.99 39.01
CA ASN A 69 -0.01 -2.54 38.39
C ASN A 69 0.86 -3.74 37.99
N THR A 70 1.36 -3.73 36.76
CA THR A 70 2.22 -4.82 36.24
C THR A 70 3.48 -4.23 35.63
N TYR A 71 4.64 -4.70 36.07
CA TYR A 71 5.93 -4.28 35.55
C TYR A 71 6.93 -5.43 35.58
N ILE A 72 8.10 -5.24 34.98
CA ILE A 72 9.15 -6.25 34.93
C ILE A 72 10.34 -5.72 35.71
N GLU A 73 10.79 -6.50 36.67
CA GLU A 73 11.94 -6.16 37.49
C GLU A 73 12.91 -7.34 37.51
N LYS A 74 14.16 -7.12 37.04
CA LYS A 74 15.21 -8.15 36.98
C LYS A 74 14.76 -9.46 36.31
N GLY A 75 13.94 -9.36 35.25
CA GLY A 75 13.42 -10.52 34.51
C GLY A 75 12.25 -11.26 35.17
N VAL A 76 11.73 -10.76 36.30
CA VAL A 76 10.54 -11.28 36.99
C VAL A 76 9.35 -10.38 36.67
N PHE A 77 8.22 -10.98 36.25
CA PHE A 77 6.97 -10.26 36.01
C PHE A 77 6.27 -9.99 37.35
N GLN A 78 6.28 -8.73 37.79
CA GLN A 78 5.64 -8.28 39.04
C GLN A 78 4.18 -7.94 38.77
N ILE A 79 3.29 -8.46 39.62
CA ILE A 79 1.85 -8.19 39.59
C ILE A 79 1.47 -7.62 40.95
N GLU A 80 1.22 -6.33 41.01
CA GLU A 80 0.74 -5.63 42.20
C GLU A 80 -0.79 -5.50 42.11
N LEU A 81 -1.47 -6.11 43.08
CA LEU A 81 -2.91 -6.06 43.23
C LEU A 81 -3.26 -5.13 44.39
N PHE A 82 -4.06 -4.11 44.13
CA PHE A 82 -4.46 -3.16 45.18
C PHE A 82 -5.62 -3.74 45.98
N GLN A 83 -5.46 -3.84 47.30
CA GLN A 83 -6.43 -4.45 48.20
C GLN A 83 -7.83 -3.81 48.09
N TYR A 84 -7.90 -2.51 47.78
CA TYR A 84 -9.16 -1.80 47.55
C TYR A 84 -10.03 -2.44 46.43
N TYR A 85 -9.40 -3.05 45.42
CA TYR A 85 -10.07 -3.67 44.28
C TYR A 85 -10.17 -5.20 44.40
N LYS A 86 -10.14 -5.75 45.62
CA LYS A 86 -10.14 -7.21 45.88
C LYS A 86 -11.22 -7.99 45.15
N LYS A 87 -12.42 -7.41 45.03
CA LYS A 87 -13.56 -7.98 44.30
C LYS A 87 -13.25 -8.31 42.83
N PHE A 88 -12.29 -7.61 42.22
CA PHE A 88 -11.91 -7.75 40.82
C PHE A 88 -10.62 -8.58 40.60
N PHE A 89 -10.06 -9.17 41.65
CA PHE A 89 -8.83 -9.98 41.52
C PHE A 89 -8.93 -11.11 40.49
N PRO A 90 -10.05 -11.86 40.35
CA PRO A 90 -10.16 -12.87 39.30
C PRO A 90 -9.94 -12.30 37.89
N TYR A 91 -10.44 -11.08 37.63
CA TYR A 91 -10.24 -10.37 36.37
C TYR A 91 -8.76 -9.99 36.18
N PHE A 92 -8.14 -9.40 37.20
CA PHE A 92 -6.76 -8.95 37.18
C PHE A 92 -5.75 -10.09 37.03
N LEU A 93 -6.00 -11.23 37.68
CA LEU A 93 -5.18 -12.43 37.57
C LEU A 93 -5.24 -13.01 36.16
N LEU A 94 -6.44 -13.19 35.59
CA LEU A 94 -6.55 -13.72 34.22
C LEU A 94 -5.93 -12.76 33.19
N LYS A 95 -6.16 -11.46 33.34
CA LYS A 95 -5.50 -10.43 32.52
C LYS A 95 -3.98 -10.52 32.60
N SER A 96 -3.44 -10.67 33.81
CA SER A 96 -2.00 -10.79 34.04
C SER A 96 -1.43 -12.09 33.49
N ALA A 97 -2.15 -13.20 33.59
CA ALA A 97 -1.75 -14.48 33.02
C ALA A 97 -1.67 -14.39 31.49
N TYR A 98 -2.66 -13.77 30.83
CA TYR A 98 -2.58 -13.47 29.41
C TYR A 98 -1.42 -12.52 29.06
N LYS A 99 -1.13 -11.50 29.88
CA LYS A 99 0.03 -10.62 29.68
C LYS A 99 1.35 -11.38 29.65
N MET A 100 1.49 -12.52 30.33
CA MET A 100 2.73 -13.32 30.28
C MET A 100 3.03 -13.95 28.90
N PHE A 101 2.04 -14.00 28.00
CA PHE A 101 2.24 -14.42 26.61
C PHE A 101 2.53 -13.25 25.66
N VAL A 102 2.42 -12.01 26.14
CA VAL A 102 2.68 -10.79 25.37
C VAL A 102 4.15 -10.39 25.53
N LEU A 103 4.77 -9.95 24.44
CA LEU A 103 6.15 -9.48 24.43
C LEU A 103 6.30 -8.23 25.32
N ASP A 104 7.41 -8.15 26.05
CA ASP A 104 7.61 -7.14 27.09
C ASP A 104 7.48 -5.69 26.57
N ASN A 105 7.90 -5.44 25.32
CA ASN A 105 7.76 -4.14 24.64
C ASN A 105 6.31 -3.78 24.26
N LEU A 106 5.40 -4.76 24.16
CA LEU A 106 3.99 -4.55 23.78
C LEU A 106 3.03 -4.48 24.98
N LYS A 107 3.43 -4.99 26.16
CA LYS A 107 2.55 -5.15 27.35
C LYS A 107 1.91 -3.86 27.86
N ASN A 108 2.56 -2.73 27.60
CA ASN A 108 2.15 -1.41 28.08
C ASN A 108 1.37 -0.60 27.04
N GLN A 109 1.14 -1.15 25.84
CA GLN A 109 0.38 -0.47 24.80
C GLN A 109 -1.13 -0.48 25.12
N ILE A 110 -1.80 0.67 24.97
CA ILE A 110 -3.24 0.84 25.26
C ILE A 110 -4.10 -0.13 24.44
N ILE A 111 -3.74 -0.35 23.16
CA ILE A 111 -4.46 -1.28 22.28
C ILE A 111 -4.36 -2.73 22.77
N ILE A 112 -3.20 -3.14 23.29
CA ILE A 112 -3.02 -4.48 23.85
C ILE A 112 -3.81 -4.62 25.14
N ASP A 113 -3.77 -3.62 26.03
CA ASP A 113 -4.59 -3.60 27.25
C ASP A 113 -6.08 -3.65 26.92
N PHE A 114 -6.53 -2.90 25.90
CA PHE A 114 -7.90 -2.96 25.39
C PHE A 114 -8.25 -4.37 24.89
N ALA A 115 -7.40 -4.97 24.03
CA ALA A 115 -7.64 -6.28 23.45
C ALA A 115 -7.70 -7.37 24.52
N LEU A 116 -6.74 -7.36 25.46
CA LEU A 116 -6.72 -8.27 26.59
C LEU A 116 -7.95 -8.10 27.49
N ASN A 117 -8.37 -6.87 27.75
CA ASN A 117 -9.59 -6.63 28.51
C ASN A 117 -10.82 -7.23 27.83
N GLN A 118 -10.96 -7.08 26.52
CA GLN A 118 -12.07 -7.71 25.79
C GLN A 118 -11.99 -9.24 25.80
N ILE A 119 -10.78 -9.83 25.71
CA ILE A 119 -10.57 -11.28 25.79
C ILE A 119 -10.94 -11.80 27.19
N VAL A 120 -10.45 -11.16 28.25
CA VAL A 120 -10.74 -11.53 29.65
C VAL A 120 -12.23 -11.38 29.93
N SER A 121 -12.86 -10.27 29.52
CA SER A 121 -14.30 -10.08 29.66
C SER A 121 -15.11 -11.14 28.91
N PHE A 122 -14.61 -11.63 27.77
CA PHE A 122 -15.24 -12.72 27.03
C PHE A 122 -15.12 -14.08 27.73
N ASP A 123 -13.96 -14.37 28.31
CA ASP A 123 -13.70 -15.61 29.05
C ASP A 123 -14.42 -15.64 30.41
N LEU A 124 -14.55 -14.49 31.07
CA LEU A 124 -15.23 -14.30 32.36
C LEU A 124 -16.69 -13.81 32.23
N ARG A 125 -17.34 -14.00 31.08
CA ARG A 125 -18.71 -13.50 30.80
C ARG A 125 -19.83 -14.01 31.72
N GLY A 126 -19.55 -15.00 32.57
CA GLY A 126 -20.48 -15.54 33.58
C GLY A 126 -20.16 -15.15 35.02
N PHE A 127 -19.19 -14.25 35.24
CA PHE A 127 -18.71 -13.85 36.57
C PHE A 127 -19.31 -12.50 36.97
N GLU A 128 -19.90 -12.42 38.16
CA GLU A 128 -20.54 -11.20 38.67
C GLU A 128 -19.56 -10.03 38.78
N SER A 129 -18.34 -10.28 39.26
CA SER A 129 -17.26 -9.29 39.34
C SER A 129 -16.86 -8.72 37.97
N ASN A 130 -16.98 -9.49 36.88
CA ASN A 130 -16.72 -8.99 35.52
C ASN A 130 -17.86 -8.06 35.04
N ILE A 131 -19.12 -8.34 35.39
CA ILE A 131 -20.25 -7.47 35.04
C ILE A 131 -20.09 -6.10 35.69
N GLU A 132 -19.72 -6.08 36.97
CA GLU A 132 -19.47 -4.84 37.70
C GLU A 132 -18.23 -4.10 37.20
N TRP A 133 -17.16 -4.82 36.86
CA TRP A 133 -15.96 -4.23 36.27
C TRP A 133 -16.25 -3.56 34.91
N ILE A 134 -17.07 -4.20 34.08
CA ILE A 134 -17.50 -3.63 32.80
C ILE A 134 -18.29 -2.34 33.04
N LYS A 135 -19.27 -2.33 33.96
CA LYS A 135 -20.02 -1.11 34.31
C LYS A 135 -19.09 0.01 34.82
N PHE A 136 -18.20 -0.33 35.75
CA PHE A 136 -17.23 0.62 36.32
C PHE A 136 -16.33 1.24 35.26
N THR A 137 -15.85 0.43 34.30
CA THR A 137 -15.03 0.94 33.19
C THR A 137 -15.84 1.73 32.17
N GLU A 138 -17.07 1.33 31.85
CA GLU A 138 -17.98 2.05 30.96
C GLU A 138 -18.27 3.46 31.48
N ASP A 139 -18.63 3.59 32.77
CA ASP A 139 -18.95 4.87 33.42
C ASP A 139 -17.76 5.83 33.48
N LYS A 140 -16.54 5.32 33.70
CA LYS A 140 -15.31 6.13 33.69
C LYS A 140 -14.76 6.37 32.29
N SER A 141 -15.18 5.60 31.27
CA SER A 141 -14.60 5.66 29.94
C SER A 141 -15.19 6.77 29.07
N LYS A 142 -14.40 7.81 28.79
CA LYS A 142 -14.63 8.71 27.63
C LYS A 142 -14.19 8.05 26.31
N ILE A 143 -14.30 6.72 26.18
CA ILE A 143 -13.86 6.03 24.96
C ILE A 143 -14.80 6.42 23.83
N LYS A 144 -14.29 7.26 22.93
CA LYS A 144 -15.00 7.83 21.79
C LYS A 144 -15.48 6.80 20.75
N ASP A 145 -15.06 5.53 20.85
CA ASP A 145 -15.32 4.48 19.84
C ASP A 145 -15.96 3.21 20.40
N GLN A 146 -17.20 3.32 20.89
CA GLN A 146 -18.08 2.16 21.15
C GLN A 146 -18.21 1.24 19.92
N SER A 147 -18.04 1.80 18.72
CA SER A 147 -18.02 1.11 17.45
C SER A 147 -16.97 -0.02 17.42
N GLU A 148 -15.72 0.30 17.76
CA GLU A 148 -14.52 -0.56 17.74
C GLU A 148 -14.53 -1.65 18.80
N GLN A 149 -14.95 -1.32 20.02
CA GLN A 149 -15.21 -2.32 21.07
C GLN A 149 -16.21 -3.38 20.61
N SER A 150 -17.31 -2.94 20.01
CA SER A 150 -18.29 -3.84 19.42
C SER A 150 -17.70 -4.64 18.24
N ARG A 151 -16.73 -4.09 17.47
CA ARG A 151 -16.05 -4.84 16.38
C ARG A 151 -15.18 -5.97 16.94
N PHE A 152 -14.31 -5.65 17.88
CA PHE A 152 -13.37 -6.61 18.46
C PHE A 152 -14.06 -7.73 19.24
N ASN A 153 -15.11 -7.40 20.01
CA ASN A 153 -15.91 -8.40 20.73
C ASN A 153 -16.56 -9.43 19.81
N GLN A 154 -16.93 -9.03 18.59
CA GLN A 154 -17.48 -9.95 17.62
C GLN A 154 -16.42 -10.85 17.01
N TYR A 155 -15.21 -10.34 16.80
CA TYR A 155 -14.09 -11.14 16.34
C TYR A 155 -13.73 -12.26 17.31
N ILE A 156 -13.65 -11.98 18.62
CA ILE A 156 -13.37 -13.02 19.63
C ILE A 156 -14.48 -14.11 19.63
N LYS A 157 -15.72 -13.72 19.31
CA LYS A 157 -16.88 -14.62 19.20
C LYS A 157 -16.89 -15.48 17.92
N LEU A 158 -15.99 -15.25 16.96
CA LEU A 158 -15.96 -16.03 15.71
C LEU A 158 -15.64 -17.49 16.00
N LYS A 159 -16.49 -18.38 15.48
CA LYS A 159 -16.28 -19.81 15.60
C LYS A 159 -15.31 -20.25 14.52
N VAL A 160 -14.52 -21.30 14.80
CA VAL A 160 -13.55 -21.89 13.86
C VAL A 160 -13.71 -23.40 13.80
N ARG A 161 -13.34 -24.00 12.66
CA ARG A 161 -13.44 -25.46 12.46
C ARG A 161 -12.48 -26.22 13.38
N GLU A 162 -11.24 -25.75 13.49
CA GLU A 162 -10.22 -26.35 14.33
C GLU A 162 -10.03 -25.50 15.59
N PRO A 163 -10.12 -26.09 16.80
CA PRO A 163 -9.88 -25.36 18.05
C PRO A 163 -8.51 -24.67 18.12
N SER A 164 -7.50 -25.18 17.41
CA SER A 164 -6.16 -24.58 17.30
C SER A 164 -6.09 -23.30 16.47
N LYS A 165 -7.20 -22.89 15.84
CA LYS A 165 -7.31 -21.76 14.92
C LYS A 165 -8.19 -20.62 15.45
N THR A 166 -8.53 -20.59 16.75
CA THR A 166 -9.46 -19.58 17.30
C THR A 166 -8.94 -18.14 17.12
N PRO A 167 -9.84 -17.14 17.12
CA PRO A 167 -9.45 -15.72 17.10
C PRO A 167 -8.47 -15.32 18.21
N ILE A 168 -8.65 -15.87 19.41
CA ILE A 168 -7.77 -15.62 20.56
C ILE A 168 -6.37 -16.20 20.29
N ILE A 169 -6.29 -17.47 19.87
CA ILE A 169 -5.01 -18.11 19.53
C ILE A 169 -4.34 -17.37 18.36
N PHE A 170 -5.11 -16.95 17.36
CA PHE A 170 -4.59 -16.16 16.25
C PHE A 170 -4.06 -14.81 16.73
N PHE A 171 -4.77 -14.09 17.61
CA PHE A 171 -4.31 -12.84 18.19
C PHE A 171 -2.96 -13.02 18.90
N PHE A 172 -2.81 -14.02 19.77
CA PHE A 172 -1.53 -14.26 20.44
C PHE A 172 -0.41 -14.67 19.48
N LYS A 173 -0.71 -15.51 18.49
CA LYS A 173 0.26 -15.84 17.42
C LYS A 173 0.61 -14.61 16.58
N PHE A 174 -0.35 -13.74 16.33
CA PHE A 174 -0.19 -12.50 15.56
C PHE A 174 0.72 -11.53 16.31
N ILE A 175 0.43 -11.17 17.56
CA ILE A 175 1.29 -10.27 18.34
C ILE A 175 2.68 -10.86 18.58
N ARG A 176 2.81 -12.19 18.73
CA ARG A 176 4.11 -12.86 18.82
C ARG A 176 4.94 -12.79 17.54
N ARG A 177 4.27 -12.79 16.39
CA ARG A 177 4.91 -12.66 15.08
C ARG A 177 5.32 -11.22 14.80
N ASN A 178 4.56 -10.27 15.32
CA ASN A 178 4.70 -8.85 15.07
C ASN A 178 5.19 -8.18 16.35
N GLU A 179 6.46 -8.36 16.69
CA GLU A 179 7.04 -7.80 17.92
C GLU A 179 6.99 -6.27 17.97
N ASN A 180 6.81 -5.64 16.81
CA ASN A 180 6.88 -4.21 16.60
C ASN A 180 5.56 -3.62 16.08
N LEU A 181 4.42 -4.06 16.63
CA LEU A 181 3.12 -3.46 16.28
C LEU A 181 3.12 -1.97 16.63
N ILE A 182 3.09 -1.15 15.58
CA ILE A 182 2.91 0.29 15.65
C ILE A 182 1.48 0.56 15.20
N PHE A 183 0.58 0.69 16.17
CA PHE A 183 -0.69 1.34 15.96
C PHE A 183 -0.69 2.54 16.90
N GLU A 184 -0.85 3.75 16.38
CA GLU A 184 -0.77 5.01 17.14
C GLU A 184 -1.96 5.20 18.07
N ASN A 185 -2.24 4.22 18.93
CA ASN A 185 -3.52 4.09 19.63
C ASN A 185 -4.74 4.13 18.66
N ASP A 186 -4.52 4.01 17.34
CA ASP A 186 -5.57 3.86 16.33
C ASP A 186 -6.13 2.43 16.40
N LEU A 187 -7.13 2.29 17.25
CA LEU A 187 -7.81 1.05 17.50
C LEU A 187 -8.50 0.53 16.23
N GLN A 188 -9.03 1.42 15.37
CA GLN A 188 -9.74 1.04 14.16
C GLN A 188 -8.82 0.33 13.17
N MET A 189 -7.64 0.91 12.91
CA MET A 189 -6.65 0.32 12.01
C MET A 189 -6.11 -1.01 12.54
N PHE A 190 -5.85 -1.10 13.85
CA PHE A 190 -5.43 -2.36 14.48
C PHE A 190 -6.47 -3.47 14.29
N VAL A 191 -7.72 -3.19 14.64
CA VAL A 191 -8.84 -4.13 14.54
C VAL A 191 -9.00 -4.59 13.09
N TYR A 192 -8.85 -3.67 12.14
CA TYR A 192 -8.94 -3.95 10.71
C TYR A 192 -7.83 -4.89 10.20
N ASP A 193 -6.53 -4.59 10.43
CA ASP A 193 -5.41 -5.43 9.95
C ASP A 193 -5.44 -6.82 10.60
N LEU A 194 -5.78 -6.90 11.88
CA LEU A 194 -5.94 -8.18 12.58
C LEU A 194 -7.01 -9.05 11.89
N PHE A 195 -8.15 -8.45 11.52
CA PHE A 195 -9.24 -9.18 10.89
C PHE A 195 -8.91 -9.62 9.48
N ASP A 196 -8.26 -8.77 8.69
CA ASP A 196 -7.88 -9.10 7.32
C ASP A 196 -6.92 -10.30 7.29
N LYS A 197 -5.88 -10.25 8.14
CA LYS A 197 -4.94 -11.37 8.28
C LYS A 197 -5.62 -12.65 8.79
N PHE A 198 -6.62 -12.52 9.68
CA PHE A 198 -7.40 -13.67 10.14
C PHE A 198 -8.29 -14.26 9.04
N LYS A 199 -8.90 -13.44 8.18
CA LYS A 199 -9.67 -13.89 7.01
C LYS A 199 -8.80 -14.69 6.05
N LEU A 200 -7.62 -14.17 5.71
CA LEU A 200 -6.66 -14.88 4.87
C LEU A 200 -6.27 -16.22 5.49
N TYR A 201 -5.95 -16.23 6.78
CA TYR A 201 -5.60 -17.45 7.52
C TYR A 201 -6.71 -18.51 7.50
N SER A 202 -7.96 -18.08 7.67
CA SER A 202 -9.13 -18.97 7.72
C SER A 202 -9.68 -19.35 6.35
N SER A 203 -9.36 -18.59 5.29
CA SER A 203 -9.84 -18.84 3.93
C SER A 203 -9.39 -20.16 3.32
N LYS A 204 -8.24 -20.70 3.77
CA LYS A 204 -7.75 -22.04 3.36
C LYS A 204 -8.75 -23.16 3.69
N ASN A 205 -9.68 -22.93 4.63
CA ASN A 205 -10.70 -23.91 4.97
C ASN A 205 -11.86 -23.99 3.94
N PHE A 206 -11.95 -23.08 2.96
CA PHE A 206 -12.97 -23.12 1.89
C PHE A 206 -12.59 -24.02 0.69
N LEU A 207 -11.36 -24.54 0.65
CA LEU A 207 -10.84 -25.35 -0.46
C LEU A 207 -11.40 -26.78 -0.42
N ASN A 208 -12.69 -26.93 -0.70
CA ASN A 208 -13.40 -28.21 -0.74
C ASN A 208 -14.48 -28.20 -1.83
N ASP A 209 -14.60 -29.31 -2.56
CA ASP A 209 -15.52 -29.39 -3.71
C ASP A 209 -16.99 -29.28 -3.30
N GLU A 210 -17.42 -29.93 -2.21
CA GLU A 210 -18.82 -29.82 -1.73
C GLU A 210 -19.17 -28.40 -1.25
N ILE A 211 -18.22 -27.71 -0.62
CA ILE A 211 -18.39 -26.30 -0.19
C ILE A 211 -18.48 -25.40 -1.43
N THR A 212 -17.61 -25.61 -2.42
CA THR A 212 -17.60 -24.86 -3.68
C THR A 212 -18.93 -25.01 -4.42
N GLU A 213 -19.44 -26.23 -4.51
CA GLU A 213 -20.76 -26.51 -5.10
C GLU A 213 -21.90 -25.89 -4.29
N THR A 214 -21.81 -25.91 -2.96
CA THR A 214 -22.76 -25.23 -2.07
C THR A 214 -22.77 -23.73 -2.35
N LEU A 215 -21.60 -23.09 -2.51
CA LEU A 215 -21.51 -21.66 -2.83
C LEU A 215 -22.14 -21.32 -4.18
N ARG A 216 -21.88 -22.12 -5.23
CA ARG A 216 -22.49 -21.96 -6.55
C ARG A 216 -24.02 -21.94 -6.45
N ILE A 217 -24.59 -22.89 -5.72
CA ILE A 217 -26.03 -23.02 -5.52
C ILE A 217 -26.59 -21.85 -4.71
N LEU A 218 -25.91 -21.43 -3.63
CA LEU A 218 -26.35 -20.30 -2.81
C LEU A 218 -26.41 -19.00 -3.60
N ILE A 219 -25.40 -18.74 -4.45
CA ILE A 219 -25.41 -17.56 -5.31
C ILE A 219 -26.57 -17.63 -6.30
N LYS A 220 -26.81 -18.80 -6.91
CA LYS A 220 -27.94 -19.00 -7.84
C LYS A 220 -29.29 -18.80 -7.17
N ILE A 221 -29.48 -19.31 -5.96
CA ILE A 221 -30.70 -19.09 -5.17
C ILE A 221 -30.87 -17.59 -4.89
N PHE A 222 -29.84 -16.91 -4.38
CA PHE A 222 -29.93 -15.50 -4.01
C PHE A 222 -30.16 -14.57 -5.22
N TYR A 223 -29.54 -14.85 -6.37
CA TYR A 223 -29.74 -14.05 -7.58
C TYR A 223 -31.14 -14.22 -8.19
N ASN A 224 -31.80 -15.35 -7.95
CA ASN A 224 -33.16 -15.60 -8.45
C ASN A 224 -34.25 -15.10 -7.48
N VAL A 225 -34.04 -15.26 -6.17
CA VAL A 225 -35.04 -14.87 -5.15
C VAL A 225 -34.88 -13.40 -4.74
N GLU A 226 -33.68 -12.83 -4.90
CA GLU A 226 -33.30 -11.44 -4.63
C GLU A 226 -33.35 -10.98 -3.16
N ASN A 227 -34.26 -11.52 -2.33
CA ASN A 227 -34.42 -11.16 -0.92
C ASN A 227 -34.59 -12.42 -0.05
N ILE A 228 -33.53 -12.83 0.67
CA ILE A 228 -33.54 -13.99 1.57
C ILE A 228 -32.89 -13.61 2.89
N ASP A 229 -33.59 -13.77 4.02
CA ASP A 229 -33.08 -13.36 5.34
C ASP A 229 -32.72 -14.51 6.28
N THR A 230 -33.22 -15.73 6.03
CA THR A 230 -32.96 -16.90 6.87
C THR A 230 -32.34 -18.07 6.13
N LEU A 231 -31.62 -18.93 6.87
CA LEU A 231 -31.12 -20.19 6.34
C LEU A 231 -32.24 -21.18 6.00
N LYS A 232 -33.40 -21.05 6.64
CA LYS A 232 -34.56 -21.94 6.40
C LYS A 232 -35.07 -21.78 4.98
N GLU A 233 -35.23 -20.53 4.54
CA GLU A 233 -35.61 -20.21 3.16
C GLU A 233 -34.62 -20.77 2.15
N TYR A 234 -33.30 -20.68 2.40
CA TYR A 234 -32.31 -21.33 1.54
C TYR A 234 -32.51 -22.85 1.42
N TYR A 235 -32.90 -23.53 2.51
CA TYR A 235 -33.20 -24.98 2.44
C TYR A 235 -34.44 -25.25 1.59
N GLU A 236 -35.49 -24.46 1.77
CA GLU A 236 -36.75 -24.58 1.02
C GLU A 236 -36.51 -24.33 -0.47
N TYR A 237 -35.79 -23.26 -0.82
CA TYR A 237 -35.42 -22.94 -2.20
C TYR A 237 -34.46 -23.95 -2.81
N PHE A 238 -33.53 -24.55 -2.04
CA PHE A 238 -32.72 -25.65 -2.54
C PHE A 238 -33.59 -26.83 -2.99
N SER A 239 -34.51 -27.29 -2.14
CA SER A 239 -35.39 -28.41 -2.47
C SER A 239 -36.31 -28.08 -3.65
N LYS A 240 -36.88 -26.87 -3.65
CA LYS A 240 -37.73 -26.38 -4.74
C LYS A 240 -36.97 -26.28 -6.06
N PHE A 241 -35.79 -25.65 -6.07
CA PHE A 241 -35.01 -25.47 -7.28
C PHE A 241 -34.45 -26.80 -7.81
N LYS A 242 -34.14 -27.75 -6.92
CA LYS A 242 -33.71 -29.10 -7.32
C LYS A 242 -34.87 -29.87 -7.97
N ALA A 243 -36.06 -29.84 -7.38
CA ALA A 243 -37.26 -30.47 -7.94
C ALA A 243 -37.69 -29.85 -9.27
N GLN A 244 -37.49 -28.55 -9.45
CA GLN A 244 -37.79 -27.82 -10.69
C GLN A 244 -36.68 -27.90 -11.75
N ASN A 245 -35.61 -28.68 -11.52
CA ASN A 245 -34.42 -28.74 -12.37
C ASN A 245 -33.74 -27.38 -12.63
N LEU A 246 -33.99 -26.38 -11.77
CA LEU A 246 -33.31 -25.08 -11.80
C LEU A 246 -31.87 -25.21 -11.29
N ILE A 247 -31.57 -26.18 -10.44
CA ILE A 247 -30.20 -26.55 -10.04
C ILE A 247 -29.95 -28.03 -10.34
N ASN A 248 -28.90 -28.31 -11.13
CA ASN A 248 -28.37 -29.66 -11.29
C ASN A 248 -27.20 -29.83 -10.31
N THR A 249 -27.28 -30.81 -9.41
CA THR A 249 -26.28 -31.05 -8.35
C THR A 249 -26.41 -32.44 -7.73
N ASP A 250 -25.26 -33.06 -7.47
CA ASP A 250 -25.16 -34.31 -6.72
C ASP A 250 -25.23 -34.09 -5.21
N LEU A 251 -25.18 -32.83 -4.73
CA LEU A 251 -25.35 -32.54 -3.31
C LEU A 251 -26.71 -33.03 -2.82
N THR A 252 -26.67 -33.83 -1.76
CA THR A 252 -27.86 -34.20 -0.99
C THR A 252 -28.35 -33.00 -0.18
N PHE A 253 -29.64 -32.98 0.16
CA PHE A 253 -30.20 -31.97 1.07
C PHE A 253 -29.44 -31.93 2.41
N ARG A 254 -29.03 -33.10 2.92
CA ARG A 254 -28.26 -33.22 4.17
C ARG A 254 -26.88 -32.56 4.05
N SER A 255 -26.17 -32.80 2.95
CA SER A 255 -24.86 -32.18 2.67
C SER A 255 -25.00 -30.68 2.48
N PHE A 256 -25.96 -30.21 1.68
CA PHE A 256 -26.23 -28.79 1.49
C PHE A 256 -26.54 -28.08 2.83
N ARG A 257 -27.42 -28.65 3.66
CA ARG A 257 -27.76 -28.10 4.97
C ARG A 257 -26.54 -28.02 5.90
N LYS A 258 -25.70 -29.06 5.90
CA LYS A 258 -24.45 -29.10 6.66
C LYS A 258 -23.49 -27.99 6.18
N ASN A 259 -23.30 -27.87 4.88
CA ASN A 259 -22.35 -26.95 4.26
C ASN A 259 -22.81 -25.49 4.32
N LEU A 260 -24.11 -25.20 4.19
CA LEU A 260 -24.68 -23.87 4.42
C LEU A 260 -24.53 -23.45 5.88
N ARG A 261 -24.88 -24.33 6.84
CA ARG A 261 -24.65 -24.04 8.27
C ARG A 261 -23.17 -23.81 8.56
N TRP A 262 -22.30 -24.57 7.89
CA TRP A 262 -20.87 -24.39 8.01
C TRP A 262 -20.44 -23.02 7.46
N THR A 263 -20.89 -22.66 6.26
CA THR A 263 -20.56 -21.38 5.60
C THR A 263 -21.12 -20.19 6.37
N ASP A 264 -22.33 -20.28 6.91
CA ASP A 264 -22.91 -19.22 7.74
C ASP A 264 -22.19 -19.08 9.10
N LYS A 265 -21.61 -20.15 9.62
CA LYS A 265 -20.95 -20.15 10.94
C LYS A 265 -19.46 -19.80 10.87
N PHE A 266 -18.79 -20.18 9.79
CA PHE A 266 -17.33 -20.10 9.62
C PHE A 266 -16.90 -19.27 8.40
N GLY A 267 -17.86 -18.88 7.55
CA GLY A 267 -17.66 -18.09 6.33
C GLY A 267 -17.57 -16.58 6.53
N TYR A 268 -16.92 -15.90 5.59
CA TYR A 268 -16.97 -14.43 5.43
C TYR A 268 -17.73 -14.01 4.16
N ILE A 269 -18.45 -14.95 3.55
CA ILE A 269 -19.22 -14.75 2.32
C ILE A 269 -20.60 -14.22 2.71
N ALA A 270 -20.99 -13.16 2.03
CA ALA A 270 -22.10 -12.29 2.42
C ALA A 270 -22.97 -11.97 1.20
N PRO A 271 -24.30 -12.21 1.25
CA PRO A 271 -25.21 -11.60 0.31
C PRO A 271 -25.24 -10.07 0.55
N THR A 272 -24.89 -9.32 -0.50
CA THR A 272 -24.91 -7.86 -0.53
C THR A 272 -25.76 -7.37 -1.69
N TYR A 273 -25.84 -6.05 -1.85
CA TYR A 273 -26.54 -5.45 -2.98
C TYR A 273 -25.70 -4.35 -3.61
N TYR A 274 -25.67 -4.33 -4.93
CA TYR A 274 -25.08 -3.26 -5.70
C TYR A 274 -26.12 -2.14 -5.90
N VAL A 275 -25.74 -0.88 -5.69
CA VAL A 275 -26.63 0.29 -5.84
C VAL A 275 -26.51 0.90 -7.23
N ASP A 276 -27.66 1.28 -7.78
CA ASP A 276 -27.75 2.17 -8.93
C ASP A 276 -27.73 3.63 -8.46
N TRP A 277 -26.56 4.26 -8.45
CA TRP A 277 -26.36 5.59 -7.88
C TRP A 277 -27.24 6.67 -8.53
N LYS A 278 -27.56 6.53 -9.82
CA LYS A 278 -28.43 7.47 -10.55
C LYS A 278 -29.86 7.46 -10.05
N THR A 279 -30.31 6.37 -9.44
CA THR A 279 -31.63 6.31 -8.79
C THR A 279 -31.69 7.10 -7.48
N LEU A 280 -30.53 7.46 -6.95
CA LEU A 280 -30.38 8.25 -5.72
C LEU A 280 -29.90 9.68 -6.03
N ASP A 281 -30.06 10.16 -7.25
CA ASP A 281 -29.56 11.46 -7.71
C ASP A 281 -28.02 11.63 -7.55
N GLN A 282 -27.27 10.53 -7.71
CA GLN A 282 -25.81 10.48 -7.66
C GLN A 282 -25.25 9.77 -8.89
N LEU A 283 -23.94 9.83 -9.11
CA LEU A 283 -23.29 9.04 -10.16
C LEU A 283 -21.88 8.60 -9.76
N ILE A 284 -21.32 7.68 -10.53
CA ILE A 284 -19.91 7.28 -10.43
C ILE A 284 -19.13 7.91 -11.60
N LEU A 285 -18.07 8.67 -11.28
CA LEU A 285 -17.04 9.05 -12.24
C LEU A 285 -15.78 8.24 -12.00
N VAL A 286 -15.10 7.89 -13.09
CA VAL A 286 -13.72 7.42 -13.07
C VAL A 286 -12.86 8.55 -13.61
N CYS A 287 -11.82 8.94 -12.85
CA CYS A 287 -10.97 10.07 -13.18
C CYS A 287 -9.51 9.63 -13.24
N HIS A 288 -8.84 9.99 -14.32
CA HIS A 288 -7.39 9.85 -14.46
C HIS A 288 -6.76 11.24 -14.63
N LEU A 289 -5.83 11.60 -13.75
CA LEU A 289 -5.11 12.88 -13.81
C LEU A 289 -3.61 12.62 -13.89
N LYS A 290 -2.91 13.38 -14.73
CA LYS A 290 -1.44 13.44 -14.73
C LYS A 290 -1.03 14.84 -14.28
N PHE A 291 -0.39 14.93 -13.12
CA PHE A 291 0.08 16.21 -12.57
C PHE A 291 1.33 16.69 -13.29
N ASN A 292 1.55 18.00 -13.28
CA ASN A 292 2.73 18.62 -13.85
C ASN A 292 3.99 18.15 -13.10
N PRO A 293 5.02 17.67 -13.80
CA PRO A 293 6.20 17.11 -13.16
C PRO A 293 7.02 18.13 -12.37
N LEU A 294 6.77 19.43 -12.54
CA LEU A 294 7.38 20.46 -11.70
C LEU A 294 6.86 20.44 -10.26
N LEU A 295 5.64 19.93 -10.02
CA LEU A 295 5.05 19.82 -8.70
C LEU A 295 5.76 18.76 -7.85
N GLU A 296 5.97 19.08 -6.58
CA GLU A 296 6.43 18.10 -5.61
C GLU A 296 5.29 17.19 -5.17
N LYS A 297 5.58 15.89 -5.06
CA LYS A 297 4.61 14.88 -4.67
C LYS A 297 3.93 15.16 -3.34
N GLU A 298 4.66 15.68 -2.35
CA GLU A 298 4.09 16.04 -1.05
C GLU A 298 2.92 17.03 -1.19
N LEU A 299 3.04 18.00 -2.10
CA LEU A 299 1.99 18.99 -2.34
C LEU A 299 0.77 18.35 -3.02
N VAL A 300 1.00 17.43 -3.96
CA VAL A 300 -0.07 16.66 -4.62
C VAL A 300 -0.80 15.76 -3.63
N ASP A 301 -0.08 15.06 -2.75
CA ASP A 301 -0.65 14.22 -1.70
C ASP A 301 -1.56 15.04 -0.76
N LYS A 302 -1.16 16.27 -0.38
CA LYS A 302 -1.97 17.20 0.43
C LYS A 302 -3.27 17.62 -0.26
N VAL A 303 -3.23 17.81 -1.58
CA VAL A 303 -4.44 18.10 -2.37
C VAL A 303 -5.38 16.89 -2.30
N ILE A 304 -4.90 15.72 -2.71
CA ILE A 304 -5.71 14.50 -2.86
C ILE A 304 -6.34 14.07 -1.53
N LYS A 305 -5.61 14.13 -0.41
CA LYS A 305 -6.11 13.74 0.92
C LYS A 305 -7.36 14.49 1.38
N LYS A 306 -7.56 15.73 0.90
CA LYS A 306 -8.71 16.58 1.27
C LYS A 306 -9.72 16.76 0.12
N MET A 307 -9.57 16.02 -0.98
CA MET A 307 -10.40 16.16 -2.18
C MET A 307 -11.85 15.70 -1.94
N PRO A 308 -12.87 16.55 -2.19
CA PRO A 308 -14.27 16.17 -1.99
C PRO A 308 -14.70 14.99 -2.88
N PHE A 309 -15.52 14.10 -2.32
CA PHE A 309 -16.14 12.95 -3.02
C PHE A 309 -15.18 11.90 -3.61
N LEU A 310 -13.87 12.05 -3.38
CA LEU A 310 -12.84 11.14 -3.86
C LEU A 310 -12.92 9.78 -3.13
N ILE A 311 -12.88 8.70 -3.91
CA ILE A 311 -12.94 7.33 -3.44
C ILE A 311 -11.78 6.54 -4.07
N ALA A 312 -11.05 5.82 -3.21
CA ALA A 312 -9.98 4.90 -3.59
C ALA A 312 -8.92 5.52 -4.53
N PRO A 313 -8.24 6.61 -4.12
CA PRO A 313 -7.17 7.20 -4.93
C PRO A 313 -6.00 6.22 -5.08
N LYS A 314 -5.55 6.05 -6.32
CA LYS A 314 -4.37 5.28 -6.70
C LYS A 314 -3.35 6.24 -7.30
N LEU A 315 -2.20 6.38 -6.66
CA LEU A 315 -1.14 7.28 -7.09
C LEU A 315 0.08 6.51 -7.60
N SER A 316 0.76 7.05 -8.61
CA SER A 316 2.09 6.58 -9.00
C SER A 316 3.09 6.83 -7.88
N THR A 317 4.03 5.90 -7.69
CA THR A 317 4.99 5.96 -6.59
C THR A 317 6.26 6.77 -6.90
N THR A 318 6.19 7.79 -7.77
CA THR A 318 7.36 8.56 -8.21
C THR A 318 7.11 10.06 -8.10
N ASN A 319 8.18 10.85 -7.97
CA ASN A 319 8.14 12.32 -7.85
C ASN A 319 8.64 13.03 -9.13
N PHE A 320 8.64 12.34 -10.26
CA PHE A 320 8.92 12.92 -11.56
C PHE A 320 7.59 13.28 -12.22
N ALA A 321 6.82 12.30 -12.68
CA ALA A 321 5.42 12.49 -13.07
C ALA A 321 4.49 11.77 -12.09
N ILE A 322 3.44 12.46 -11.64
CA ILE A 322 2.48 11.92 -10.68
C ILE A 322 1.16 11.62 -11.41
N ASP A 323 0.83 10.34 -11.55
CA ASP A 323 -0.43 9.86 -12.11
C ASP A 323 -1.41 9.52 -10.97
N LEU A 324 -2.65 9.99 -11.07
CA LEU A 324 -3.78 9.63 -10.21
C LEU A 324 -4.84 8.87 -11.01
N SER A 325 -5.30 7.73 -10.50
CA SER A 325 -6.52 7.03 -10.93
C SER A 325 -7.46 6.90 -9.72
N ALA A 326 -8.70 7.37 -9.85
CA ALA A 326 -9.65 7.35 -8.74
C ALA A 326 -11.12 7.27 -9.18
N TYR A 327 -11.98 6.91 -8.24
CA TYR A 327 -13.44 6.96 -8.39
C TYR A 327 -14.01 8.16 -7.64
N PHE A 328 -15.06 8.78 -8.18
CA PHE A 328 -15.84 9.78 -7.46
C PHE A 328 -17.29 9.33 -7.38
N ILE A 329 -17.90 9.48 -6.20
CA ILE A 329 -19.35 9.36 -6.04
C ILE A 329 -19.88 10.66 -5.47
N LEU A 330 -20.48 11.45 -6.35
CA LEU A 330 -20.97 12.79 -6.02
C LEU A 330 -22.45 12.94 -6.43
N PRO A 331 -23.21 13.77 -5.71
CA PRO A 331 -24.57 14.12 -6.09
C PRO A 331 -24.61 14.96 -7.38
N ARG A 332 -25.75 14.90 -8.08
CA ARG A 332 -25.92 15.52 -9.41
C ARG A 332 -25.60 17.02 -9.45
N ASN A 333 -25.98 17.75 -8.40
CA ASN A 333 -25.77 19.19 -8.28
C ASN A 333 -24.28 19.60 -8.22
N TYR A 334 -23.35 18.70 -7.87
CA TYR A 334 -21.91 19.01 -7.80
C TYR A 334 -21.11 18.67 -9.07
N ILE A 335 -21.71 18.04 -10.08
CA ILE A 335 -20.97 17.57 -11.27
C ILE A 335 -20.32 18.73 -12.02
N LYS A 336 -21.08 19.81 -12.23
CA LYS A 336 -20.60 20.98 -12.98
C LYS A 336 -19.44 21.66 -12.26
N ASP A 337 -19.53 21.81 -10.95
CA ASP A 337 -18.48 22.41 -10.13
C ASP A 337 -17.22 21.56 -10.13
N PHE A 338 -17.37 20.23 -10.11
CA PHE A 338 -16.23 19.32 -10.20
C PHE A 338 -15.51 19.42 -11.55
N ILE A 339 -16.25 19.49 -12.66
CA ILE A 339 -15.67 19.69 -14.00
C ILE A 339 -14.97 21.06 -14.07
N ASN A 340 -15.62 22.12 -13.58
CA ASN A 340 -15.03 23.47 -13.53
C ASN A 340 -13.76 23.49 -12.67
N PHE A 341 -13.75 22.79 -11.54
CA PHE A 341 -12.55 22.62 -10.71
C PHE A 341 -11.39 22.00 -11.52
N LEU A 342 -11.64 20.90 -12.24
CA LEU A 342 -10.62 20.23 -13.06
C LEU A 342 -10.11 21.13 -14.20
N GLU A 343 -11.00 21.89 -14.84
CA GLU A 343 -10.60 22.89 -15.86
C GLU A 343 -9.74 24.01 -15.29
N ILE A 344 -10.04 24.52 -14.09
CA ILE A 344 -9.27 25.59 -13.47
C ILE A 344 -7.86 25.13 -13.12
N ILE A 345 -7.71 23.94 -12.53
CA ILE A 345 -6.38 23.41 -12.18
C ILE A 345 -5.54 23.09 -13.43
N GLU A 346 -6.17 22.67 -14.53
CA GLU A 346 -5.52 22.49 -15.83
C GLU A 346 -5.10 23.83 -16.46
N ARG A 347 -5.98 24.85 -16.43
CA ARG A 347 -5.65 26.20 -16.92
C ARG A 347 -4.49 26.82 -16.17
N LYS A 348 -4.36 26.51 -14.87
CA LYS A 348 -3.21 26.90 -14.03
C LYS A 348 -1.96 26.04 -14.27
N GLY A 349 -2.04 25.01 -15.11
CA GLY A 349 -0.91 24.15 -15.46
C GLY A 349 -0.54 23.13 -14.39
N TYR A 350 -1.36 22.93 -13.35
CA TYR A 350 -1.09 21.95 -12.29
C TYR A 350 -1.25 20.51 -12.75
N ILE A 351 -2.13 20.29 -13.73
CA ILE A 351 -2.29 19.01 -14.42
C ILE A 351 -1.99 19.19 -15.90
N ILE A 352 -1.37 18.16 -16.49
CA ILE A 352 -0.99 18.12 -17.91
C ILE A 352 -1.88 17.18 -18.73
N ASN A 353 -2.59 16.26 -18.07
CA ASN A 353 -3.62 15.44 -18.70
C ASN A 353 -4.76 15.19 -17.71
N LYS A 354 -5.99 15.13 -18.22
CA LYS A 354 -7.19 14.73 -17.48
C LYS A 354 -8.07 13.87 -18.38
N GLU A 355 -8.55 12.77 -17.83
CA GLU A 355 -9.58 11.94 -18.45
C GLU A 355 -10.68 11.75 -17.41
N LEU A 356 -11.93 11.96 -17.83
CA LEU A 356 -13.08 11.89 -16.94
C LEU A 356 -14.21 11.11 -17.58
N TYR A 357 -14.53 9.98 -16.96
CA TYR A 357 -15.43 9.00 -17.52
C TYR A 357 -16.65 8.76 -16.62
N GLU A 358 -17.84 8.71 -17.21
CA GLU A 358 -19.08 8.33 -16.53
C GLU A 358 -19.35 6.82 -16.67
N ALA A 359 -19.65 6.13 -15.57
CA ALA A 359 -19.99 4.70 -15.62
C ALA A 359 -21.39 4.44 -16.20
N LYS A 360 -21.48 3.61 -17.26
CA LYS A 360 -22.74 3.18 -17.89
C LYS A 360 -23.18 1.78 -17.46
N SER A 361 -22.23 0.86 -17.35
CA SER A 361 -22.50 -0.50 -16.86
C SER A 361 -21.31 -1.07 -16.10
N TYR A 362 -21.58 -2.12 -15.33
CA TYR A 362 -20.60 -2.85 -14.55
C TYR A 362 -20.81 -4.35 -14.76
N TYR A 363 -19.74 -5.04 -15.16
CA TYR A 363 -19.65 -6.49 -15.31
C TYR A 363 -18.65 -7.02 -14.29
N PHE A 364 -18.98 -8.10 -13.60
CA PHE A 364 -18.06 -8.77 -12.70
C PHE A 364 -18.21 -10.28 -12.76
N LYS A 365 -17.07 -10.97 -12.88
CA LYS A 365 -16.99 -12.42 -12.95
C LYS A 365 -16.07 -12.97 -11.88
N VAL A 366 -16.48 -14.07 -11.26
CA VAL A 366 -15.66 -14.89 -10.36
C VAL A 366 -15.68 -16.33 -10.85
N ASN A 367 -14.51 -16.94 -10.96
CA ASN A 367 -14.37 -18.34 -11.34
C ASN A 367 -14.18 -19.23 -10.10
N LEU A 368 -15.24 -19.90 -9.65
CA LEU A 368 -15.20 -20.76 -8.47
C LEU A 368 -14.41 -22.06 -8.68
N ASN A 369 -14.00 -22.41 -9.91
CA ASN A 369 -13.09 -23.55 -10.13
C ASN A 369 -11.79 -23.42 -9.32
N TYR A 370 -11.34 -22.20 -9.01
CA TYR A 370 -10.19 -21.92 -8.14
C TYR A 370 -10.34 -22.36 -6.69
N LEU A 371 -11.55 -22.67 -6.23
CA LEU A 371 -11.80 -23.20 -4.89
C LEU A 371 -11.84 -24.74 -4.83
N LYS A 372 -11.81 -25.41 -6.00
CA LYS A 372 -11.87 -26.87 -6.07
C LYS A 372 -10.55 -27.51 -5.63
N GLU A 373 -10.64 -28.67 -5.01
CA GLU A 373 -9.50 -29.46 -4.51
C GLU A 373 -8.53 -29.81 -5.64
N SER A 374 -9.07 -30.14 -6.82
CA SER A 374 -8.28 -30.48 -8.01
C SER A 374 -7.35 -29.37 -8.53
N TYR A 375 -7.54 -28.12 -8.11
CA TYR A 375 -6.75 -26.96 -8.57
C TYR A 375 -5.93 -26.27 -7.46
N GLN A 376 -5.81 -26.86 -6.26
CA GLN A 376 -5.14 -26.22 -5.10
C GLN A 376 -3.67 -25.82 -5.34
N VAL A 377 -2.99 -26.41 -6.33
CA VAL A 377 -1.58 -26.17 -6.64
C VAL A 377 -1.40 -25.32 -7.91
N GLU A 378 -2.49 -24.96 -8.59
CA GLU A 378 -2.47 -24.18 -9.83
C GLU A 378 -2.86 -22.72 -9.57
N GLU A 379 -2.05 -21.80 -10.11
CA GLU A 379 -2.29 -20.36 -9.99
C GLU A 379 -3.07 -19.79 -11.20
N ILE A 380 -2.99 -20.46 -12.35
CA ILE A 380 -3.81 -20.18 -13.53
C ILE A 380 -4.43 -21.49 -13.99
N ILE A 381 -5.76 -21.57 -13.98
CA ILE A 381 -6.49 -22.79 -14.37
C ILE A 381 -6.65 -22.85 -15.88
N ASN A 382 -6.51 -24.05 -16.44
CA ASN A 382 -6.82 -24.31 -17.85
C ASN A 382 -8.31 -24.65 -18.02
N PRO A 383 -9.11 -23.83 -18.72
CA PRO A 383 -10.52 -24.12 -18.99
C PRO A 383 -10.77 -25.41 -19.78
N LYS A 384 -9.74 -25.95 -20.45
CA LYS A 384 -9.82 -27.22 -21.19
C LYS A 384 -9.52 -28.46 -20.33
N HIS A 385 -9.21 -28.30 -19.04
CA HIS A 385 -8.94 -29.42 -18.15
C HIS A 385 -10.24 -30.20 -17.85
N MET A 386 -10.17 -31.53 -17.72
CA MET A 386 -11.37 -32.38 -17.53
C MET A 386 -12.20 -32.02 -16.29
N ASN A 387 -11.53 -31.60 -15.20
CA ASN A 387 -12.21 -31.18 -13.96
C ASN A 387 -12.76 -29.74 -14.00
N TYR A 388 -12.57 -29.02 -15.11
CA TYR A 388 -13.06 -27.66 -15.26
C TYR A 388 -14.54 -27.69 -15.62
N THR A 389 -15.34 -26.83 -14.99
CA THR A 389 -16.77 -26.80 -15.26
C THR A 389 -17.26 -25.37 -15.39
N LYS A 390 -17.87 -25.05 -16.53
CA LYS A 390 -18.38 -23.70 -16.85
C LYS A 390 -19.45 -23.21 -15.88
N ASN A 391 -20.21 -24.11 -15.25
CA ASN A 391 -21.24 -23.75 -14.26
C ASN A 391 -20.67 -23.04 -13.01
N TYR A 392 -19.37 -23.12 -12.77
CA TYR A 392 -18.68 -22.45 -11.66
C TYR A 392 -18.14 -21.06 -12.04
N GLU A 393 -18.32 -20.64 -13.30
CA GLU A 393 -18.12 -19.26 -13.72
C GLU A 393 -19.38 -18.45 -13.37
N ILE A 394 -19.27 -17.57 -12.38
CA ILE A 394 -20.41 -16.77 -11.92
C ILE A 394 -20.23 -15.33 -12.33
N GLU A 395 -21.26 -14.77 -12.95
CA GLU A 395 -21.24 -13.43 -13.55
C GLU A 395 -22.31 -12.53 -12.90
N PHE A 396 -22.01 -11.25 -12.80
CA PHE A 396 -22.88 -10.20 -12.29
C PHE A 396 -22.80 -8.99 -13.21
N ASN A 397 -23.94 -8.61 -13.78
CA ASN A 397 -24.02 -7.49 -14.74
C ASN A 397 -24.99 -6.44 -14.20
N LYS A 398 -24.62 -5.17 -14.20
CA LYS A 398 -25.49 -4.05 -13.83
C LYS A 398 -25.39 -2.98 -14.90
N ILE A 399 -26.52 -2.63 -15.51
CA ILE A 399 -26.65 -1.43 -16.34
C ILE A 399 -27.18 -0.34 -15.41
N PHE A 400 -26.48 0.80 -15.37
CA PHE A 400 -26.93 1.97 -14.62
C PHE A 400 -28.09 2.64 -15.34
N SER A 401 -28.96 3.29 -14.57
CA SER A 401 -30.08 4.03 -15.13
C SER A 401 -29.61 5.11 -16.10
N LYS A 402 -30.35 5.38 -17.18
CA LYS A 402 -29.95 6.44 -18.13
C LYS A 402 -30.08 7.83 -17.48
N GLU A 403 -31.20 8.05 -16.80
CA GLU A 403 -31.55 9.32 -16.15
C GLU A 403 -31.36 9.27 -14.64
N PHE A 404 -31.16 10.44 -14.04
CA PHE A 404 -31.26 10.62 -12.59
C PHE A 404 -32.71 10.51 -12.14
N LYS A 405 -32.93 9.76 -11.07
CA LYS A 405 -34.17 9.79 -10.30
C LYS A 405 -33.83 10.21 -8.88
N ASN A 406 -34.76 10.90 -8.22
CA ASN A 406 -34.65 11.22 -6.80
C ASN A 406 -35.74 10.45 -6.05
N TYR A 407 -35.46 9.20 -5.72
CA TYR A 407 -36.31 8.49 -4.77
C TYR A 407 -36.12 9.11 -3.39
N LYS A 408 -37.19 9.70 -2.85
CA LYS A 408 -37.23 10.38 -1.55
C LYS A 408 -36.92 9.42 -0.38
N ILE A 409 -35.64 9.21 -0.12
CA ILE A 409 -35.10 8.26 0.86
C ILE A 409 -35.10 8.86 2.26
N SER A 410 -35.54 8.07 3.25
CA SER A 410 -35.47 8.42 4.67
C SER A 410 -34.09 8.09 5.29
N LEU A 411 -33.85 8.53 6.52
CA LEU A 411 -32.63 8.16 7.27
C LEU A 411 -32.49 6.64 7.41
N ILE A 412 -33.58 5.94 7.72
CA ILE A 412 -33.56 4.48 7.88
C ILE A 412 -33.26 3.81 6.54
N ASP A 413 -33.84 4.31 5.44
CA ASP A 413 -33.55 3.80 4.09
C ASP A 413 -32.06 3.94 3.75
N PHE A 414 -31.46 5.09 4.06
CA PHE A 414 -30.04 5.34 3.85
C PHE A 414 -29.16 4.38 4.67
N LEU A 415 -29.51 4.16 5.94
CA LEU A 415 -28.82 3.21 6.83
C LEU A 415 -28.94 1.76 6.35
N ILE A 416 -30.10 1.38 5.82
CA ILE A 416 -30.32 0.07 5.20
C ILE A 416 -29.41 -0.05 3.97
N LEU A 417 -29.44 0.90 3.05
CA LEU A 417 -28.63 0.89 1.83
C LEU A 417 -27.13 0.80 2.14
N GLU A 418 -26.63 1.60 3.10
CA GLU A 418 -25.24 1.53 3.55
C GLU A 418 -24.89 0.16 4.14
N SER A 419 -25.80 -0.42 4.93
CA SER A 419 -25.56 -1.67 5.62
C SER A 419 -25.56 -2.88 4.69
N ILE A 420 -26.33 -2.85 3.60
CA ILE A 420 -26.47 -3.98 2.66
C ILE A 420 -25.50 -3.93 1.48
N ARG A 421 -24.89 -2.77 1.19
CA ARG A 421 -23.90 -2.59 0.10
C ARG A 421 -22.52 -3.16 0.42
N PHE A 422 -22.09 -3.03 1.66
CA PHE A 422 -20.73 -3.37 2.07
C PHE A 422 -20.70 -4.68 2.85
N VAL A 423 -19.68 -5.50 2.57
CA VAL A 423 -19.37 -6.69 3.36
C VAL A 423 -18.80 -6.22 4.70
N SER A 424 -19.64 -6.00 5.70
CA SER A 424 -19.14 -5.75 7.05
C SER A 424 -18.77 -7.07 7.72
N TYR A 425 -17.60 -7.12 8.38
CA TYR A 425 -17.24 -8.19 9.33
C TYR A 425 -18.33 -8.38 10.42
N LYS A 426 -19.18 -7.36 10.61
CA LYS A 426 -20.31 -7.28 11.55
C LYS A 426 -21.59 -8.03 11.13
N GLY A 427 -21.64 -8.64 9.94
CA GLY A 427 -22.61 -9.69 9.66
C GLY A 427 -23.69 -9.38 8.64
N ASN A 428 -23.38 -9.70 7.39
CA ASN A 428 -24.34 -10.41 6.56
C ASN A 428 -23.66 -11.75 6.25
N ASN A 429 -23.91 -12.79 7.04
CA ASN A 429 -23.71 -14.12 6.50
C ASN A 429 -24.98 -14.44 5.70
N PHE A 430 -25.17 -15.67 5.22
CA PHE A 430 -26.41 -15.99 4.51
C PHE A 430 -27.67 -15.74 5.36
N SER A 431 -27.54 -15.72 6.70
CA SER A 431 -28.55 -15.15 7.61
C SER A 431 -28.36 -13.64 7.84
N ARG A 432 -29.42 -12.85 7.61
CA ARG A 432 -29.46 -11.38 7.83
C ARG A 432 -30.06 -10.98 9.18
N ILE A 433 -30.26 -11.92 10.10
CA ILE A 433 -30.84 -11.66 11.45
C ILE A 433 -30.07 -10.57 12.23
N LYS A 434 -28.76 -10.41 11.96
CA LYS A 434 -27.90 -9.42 12.62
C LYS A 434 -28.02 -8.00 12.06
N LEU A 435 -28.62 -7.83 10.88
CA LEU A 435 -28.76 -6.55 10.20
C LEU A 435 -29.59 -5.55 11.01
N LEU A 436 -30.63 -6.02 11.70
CA LEU A 436 -31.47 -5.21 12.58
C LEU A 436 -30.66 -4.52 13.69
N ASN A 437 -29.84 -5.29 14.41
CA ASN A 437 -29.02 -4.75 15.50
C ASN A 437 -28.00 -3.74 14.97
N LYS A 438 -27.45 -3.97 13.78
CA LYS A 438 -26.55 -3.04 13.10
C LYS A 438 -27.25 -1.72 12.77
N ILE A 439 -28.41 -1.77 12.11
CA ILE A 439 -29.17 -0.55 11.75
C ILE A 439 -29.58 0.24 12.99
N LYS A 440 -30.04 -0.44 14.06
CA LYS A 440 -30.36 0.23 15.34
C LYS A 440 -29.14 0.89 15.94
N SER A 441 -27.99 0.21 15.94
CA SER A 441 -26.71 0.77 16.40
C SER A 441 -26.30 1.98 15.58
N ASP A 442 -26.32 1.89 14.25
CA ASP A 442 -25.89 2.96 13.35
C ASP A 442 -26.82 4.19 13.45
N LEU A 443 -28.12 3.97 13.68
CA LEU A 443 -29.08 5.02 13.97
C LEU A 443 -28.79 5.72 15.30
N THR A 444 -28.55 4.97 16.38
CA THR A 444 -28.17 5.57 17.68
C THR A 444 -26.90 6.40 17.52
N ILE A 445 -25.87 5.86 16.86
CA ILE A 445 -24.60 6.56 16.63
C ILE A 445 -24.82 7.86 15.85
N PHE A 446 -25.62 7.82 14.78
CA PHE A 446 -25.95 9.01 13.99
C PHE A 446 -26.65 10.08 14.84
N LEU A 447 -27.69 9.71 15.59
CA LEU A 447 -28.44 10.64 16.42
C LEU A 447 -27.54 11.25 17.51
N SER A 448 -26.74 10.42 18.20
CA SER A 448 -25.80 10.89 19.21
C SER A 448 -24.77 11.88 18.64
N LYS A 449 -24.25 11.64 17.42
CA LYS A 449 -23.35 12.57 16.74
C LYS A 449 -24.03 13.91 16.47
N GLU A 450 -25.27 13.91 15.98
CA GLU A 450 -26.00 15.15 15.69
C GLU A 450 -26.41 15.92 16.95
N TYR A 451 -26.83 15.25 18.03
CA TYR A 451 -27.11 15.91 19.32
C TYR A 451 -25.86 16.56 19.90
N LYS A 452 -24.70 15.88 19.80
CA LYS A 452 -23.43 16.44 20.23
C LYS A 452 -23.06 17.69 19.43
N ASN A 453 -23.29 17.71 18.12
CA ASN A 453 -23.06 18.91 17.30
C ASN A 453 -23.94 20.10 17.78
N ILE A 454 -25.18 19.84 18.21
CA ILE A 454 -26.06 20.87 18.78
C ILE A 454 -25.55 21.33 20.14
N GLU A 455 -25.12 20.41 21.00
CA GLU A 455 -24.53 20.76 22.30
C GLU A 455 -23.27 21.62 22.14
N GLU A 456 -22.42 21.28 21.16
CA GLU A 456 -21.25 22.08 20.83
C GLU A 456 -21.63 23.48 20.30
N LEU A 457 -22.68 23.60 19.48
CA LEU A 457 -23.26 24.89 19.06
C LEU A 457 -23.75 25.72 20.25
N GLU A 458 -24.52 25.11 21.16
CA GLU A 458 -25.06 25.76 22.36
C GLU A 458 -23.93 26.19 23.32
N ASN A 459 -22.87 25.39 23.44
CA ASN A 459 -21.69 25.75 24.23
C ASN A 459 -20.88 26.88 23.59
N LEU A 460 -20.74 26.90 22.26
CA LEU A 460 -20.13 28.04 21.54
C LEU A 460 -20.94 29.32 21.72
N LEU A 461 -22.28 29.24 21.70
CA LEU A 461 -23.18 30.37 21.99
C LEU A 461 -22.92 30.96 23.38
N LYS A 462 -22.74 30.13 24.41
CA LYS A 462 -22.37 30.61 25.75
C LYS A 462 -21.03 31.33 25.71
N ILE A 463 -20.02 30.76 25.07
CA ILE A 463 -18.68 31.38 24.98
C ILE A 463 -18.73 32.70 24.22
N LEU A 464 -19.54 32.80 23.15
CA LEU A 464 -19.78 34.06 22.43
C LEU A 464 -20.32 35.16 23.34
N ILE A 465 -21.22 34.82 24.27
CA ILE A 465 -21.82 35.77 25.22
C ILE A 465 -20.82 36.17 26.30
N TYR A 466 -20.08 35.20 26.86
CA TYR A 466 -19.21 35.42 28.03
C TYR A 466 -17.78 35.87 27.68
N SER A 467 -17.32 35.66 26.44
CA SER A 467 -15.94 35.92 26.01
C SER A 467 -15.88 36.66 24.65
N PRO A 468 -16.48 37.86 24.52
CA PRO A 468 -16.53 38.60 23.25
C PRO A 468 -15.14 38.91 22.67
N ASN A 469 -14.13 39.10 23.53
CA ASN A 469 -12.75 39.32 23.09
C ASN A 469 -12.18 38.15 22.29
N LEU A 470 -12.43 36.90 22.72
CA LEU A 470 -11.96 35.70 22.04
C LEU A 470 -12.55 35.56 20.62
N ILE A 471 -13.79 36.01 20.46
CA ILE A 471 -14.50 36.03 19.18
C ILE A 471 -13.96 37.13 18.26
N ASN A 472 -13.73 38.33 18.81
CA ASN A 472 -13.09 39.40 18.05
C ASN A 472 -11.69 38.99 17.56
N GLU A 473 -10.93 38.25 18.37
CA GLU A 473 -9.65 37.66 17.96
C GLU A 473 -9.83 36.60 16.85
N PHE A 474 -10.84 35.74 16.95
CA PHE A 474 -11.16 34.78 15.88
C PHE A 474 -11.55 35.47 14.57
N LEU A 475 -12.38 36.53 14.62
CA LEU A 475 -12.78 37.29 13.44
C LEU A 475 -11.58 38.02 12.81
N LYS A 476 -10.69 38.60 13.62
CA LYS A 476 -9.41 39.16 13.16
C LYS A 476 -8.54 38.09 12.50
N TYR A 477 -8.47 36.89 13.08
CA TYR A 477 -7.75 35.75 12.53
C TYR A 477 -8.31 35.36 11.15
N LEU A 478 -9.63 35.19 11.01
CA LEU A 478 -10.26 34.90 9.71
C LEU A 478 -10.03 35.99 8.67
N LYS A 479 -10.07 37.28 9.07
CA LYS A 479 -9.80 38.40 8.17
C LYS A 479 -8.36 38.39 7.66
N LYS A 480 -7.39 38.07 8.53
CA LYS A 480 -5.97 37.96 8.15
C LYS A 480 -5.74 36.87 7.10
N PHE A 481 -6.48 35.77 7.17
CA PHE A 481 -6.26 34.59 6.31
C PHE A 481 -7.33 34.35 5.25
N GLU A 482 -8.22 35.31 5.00
CA GLU A 482 -9.37 35.15 4.09
C GLU A 482 -8.99 34.67 2.69
N LYS A 483 -7.89 35.21 2.13
CA LYS A 483 -7.39 34.81 0.80
C LYS A 483 -6.93 33.35 0.73
N LYS A 484 -6.63 32.72 1.87
CA LYS A 484 -6.22 31.31 1.92
C LYS A 484 -7.38 30.34 1.71
N GLY A 485 -8.61 30.78 1.94
CA GLY A 485 -9.81 29.93 1.90
C GLY A 485 -9.95 29.00 3.11
N PHE A 486 -11.16 28.48 3.31
CA PHE A 486 -11.54 27.75 4.53
C PHE A 486 -10.67 26.54 4.85
N PHE A 487 -10.43 25.68 3.85
CA PHE A 487 -9.70 24.42 4.06
C PHE A 487 -8.24 24.66 4.43
N ALA A 488 -7.61 25.72 3.90
CA ALA A 488 -6.24 26.07 4.23
C ALA A 488 -6.12 26.55 5.69
N ILE A 489 -7.02 27.45 6.12
CA ILE A 489 -7.04 27.96 7.50
C ILE A 489 -7.24 26.82 8.50
N ARG A 490 -8.20 25.93 8.23
CA ARG A 490 -8.47 24.79 9.10
C ARG A 490 -7.27 23.85 9.18
N ASN A 491 -6.63 23.57 8.04
CA ASN A 491 -5.45 22.70 7.99
C ASN A 491 -4.26 23.29 8.75
N GLU A 492 -4.00 24.60 8.64
CA GLU A 492 -2.95 25.27 9.41
C GLU A 492 -3.17 25.15 10.93
N LEU A 493 -4.42 25.29 11.38
CA LEU A 493 -4.78 25.09 12.79
C LEU A 493 -4.63 23.63 13.23
N GLU A 494 -5.06 22.67 12.41
CA GLU A 494 -4.93 21.23 12.69
C GLU A 494 -3.46 20.85 12.94
N ILE A 495 -2.57 21.35 12.07
CA ILE A 495 -1.13 21.17 12.17
C ILE A 495 -0.58 21.80 13.46
N LEU A 496 -0.94 23.07 13.72
CA LEU A 496 -0.51 23.78 14.92
C LEU A 496 -0.92 23.06 16.22
N LEU A 497 -2.14 22.53 16.27
CA LEU A 497 -2.62 21.76 17.42
C LEU A 497 -1.88 20.45 17.64
N ASN A 498 -1.44 19.78 16.56
CA ASN A 498 -0.63 18.58 16.68
C ASN A 498 0.73 18.89 17.30
N TYR A 499 1.35 20.03 16.95
CA TYR A 499 2.57 20.48 17.64
C TYR A 499 2.33 20.74 19.12
N PHE A 500 1.27 21.44 19.49
CA PHE A 500 0.95 21.65 20.91
C PHE A 500 0.82 20.34 21.70
N LYS A 501 0.21 19.30 21.10
CA LYS A 501 0.13 17.97 21.74
C LYS A 501 1.50 17.30 21.90
N ILE A 502 2.40 17.42 20.92
CA ILE A 502 3.77 16.88 21.04
C ILE A 502 4.47 17.55 22.22
N ILE A 503 4.32 18.87 22.33
CA ILE A 503 4.94 19.68 23.38
C ILE A 503 4.42 19.27 24.76
N GLU A 504 3.10 19.27 24.94
CA GLU A 504 2.46 18.93 26.21
C GLU A 504 2.79 17.51 26.71
N LYS A 505 3.14 16.59 25.81
CA LYS A 505 3.46 15.19 26.14
C LYS A 505 4.95 14.93 26.38
N SER A 506 5.83 15.90 26.15
CA SER A 506 7.28 15.67 26.19
C SER A 506 7.91 16.09 27.51
N ASN A 507 8.39 15.11 28.28
CA ASN A 507 9.25 15.36 29.44
C ASN A 507 10.66 15.83 29.05
N GLU A 508 11.06 15.66 27.78
CA GLU A 508 12.40 16.02 27.26
C GLU A 508 12.56 17.53 27.07
N LEU A 509 11.45 18.28 27.05
CA LEU A 509 11.46 19.75 26.94
C LEU A 509 12.12 20.45 28.13
N ALA A 510 12.19 19.79 29.29
CA ALA A 510 12.92 20.32 30.45
C ALA A 510 14.44 20.37 30.23
N LYS A 511 14.95 19.70 29.19
CA LYS A 511 16.38 19.66 28.82
C LYS A 511 16.72 20.56 27.62
N ILE A 512 15.70 21.16 27.00
CA ILE A 512 15.82 22.02 25.82
C ILE A 512 15.80 23.46 26.30
N ASN A 513 16.88 24.20 26.04
CA ASN A 513 17.05 25.56 26.54
C ASN A 513 16.95 26.62 25.45
N THR A 514 17.02 26.23 24.18
CA THR A 514 16.95 27.14 23.04
C THR A 514 15.81 26.79 22.07
N PHE A 515 15.30 27.80 21.36
CA PHE A 515 14.28 27.60 20.33
C PHE A 515 14.79 26.73 19.17
N THR A 516 16.09 26.79 18.85
CA THR A 516 16.72 25.95 17.83
C THR A 516 16.69 24.48 18.22
N GLU A 517 17.11 24.16 19.45
CA GLU A 517 17.02 22.79 20.00
C GLU A 517 15.56 22.30 20.03
N PHE A 518 14.62 23.19 20.33
CA PHE A 518 13.20 22.90 20.31
C PHE A 518 12.68 22.59 18.90
N ALA A 519 13.06 23.38 17.91
CA ALA A 519 12.67 23.16 16.52
C ALA A 519 13.23 21.82 16.00
N GLU A 520 14.48 21.49 16.31
CA GLU A 520 15.10 20.20 15.98
C GLU A 520 14.40 19.03 16.67
N PHE A 521 14.06 19.18 17.96
CA PHE A 521 13.31 18.19 18.71
C PHE A 521 11.93 17.90 18.10
N VAL A 522 11.19 18.95 17.74
CA VAL A 522 9.88 18.83 17.10
C VAL A 522 10.00 18.18 15.72
N GLU A 523 11.02 18.53 14.92
CA GLU A 523 11.29 17.88 13.63
C GLU A 523 11.54 16.38 13.79
N GLN A 524 12.35 15.98 14.78
CA GLN A 524 12.65 14.57 15.05
C GLN A 524 11.41 13.80 15.56
N LYS A 525 10.60 14.36 16.45
CA LYS A 525 9.36 13.69 16.91
C LYS A 525 8.31 13.63 15.80
N ASN A 526 8.21 14.69 14.99
CA ASN A 526 7.30 14.72 13.85
C ASN A 526 7.74 13.71 12.77
N ALA A 527 9.03 13.43 12.59
CA ALA A 527 9.53 12.35 11.73
C ALA A 527 8.88 11.00 12.01
N VAL A 528 8.80 10.64 13.30
CA VAL A 528 8.20 9.39 13.76
C VAL A 528 6.71 9.36 13.46
N GLN A 529 6.03 10.51 13.52
CA GLN A 529 4.62 10.66 13.14
C GLN A 529 4.43 10.66 11.62
N ILE A 530 5.28 11.30 10.81
CA ILE A 530 5.20 11.32 9.34
C ILE A 530 5.24 9.89 8.75
N ILE A 531 6.08 9.02 9.30
CA ILE A 531 6.17 7.60 8.93
C ILE A 531 4.87 6.82 9.26
N ASN A 532 4.03 7.35 10.16
CA ASN A 532 2.78 6.72 10.59
C ASN A 532 1.51 7.36 9.99
N GLU A 533 1.45 8.69 9.87
CA GLU A 533 0.24 9.48 9.60
C GLU A 533 0.08 9.90 8.12
N ASN A 534 0.94 9.37 7.23
CA ASN A 534 0.86 9.55 5.78
C ASN A 534 0.80 11.03 5.37
N GLY A 535 1.88 11.77 5.61
CA GLY A 535 2.04 13.13 5.07
C GLY A 535 3.25 13.84 5.65
N ALA A 536 4.06 14.42 4.78
CA ALA A 536 5.07 15.39 5.16
C ALA A 536 4.43 16.78 5.30
N ILE A 537 4.93 17.55 6.27
CA ILE A 537 4.59 18.97 6.47
C ILE A 537 5.93 19.68 6.64
N ASP A 538 6.13 20.78 5.91
CA ASP A 538 7.25 21.66 6.16
C ASP A 538 7.06 22.35 7.52
N THR A 539 7.77 21.81 8.50
CA THR A 539 7.76 22.18 9.91
C THR A 539 8.36 23.56 10.12
N LYS A 540 9.34 23.97 9.31
CA LYS A 540 10.17 25.15 9.60
C LYS A 540 9.43 26.45 9.42
N GLU A 541 8.72 26.60 8.30
CA GLU A 541 7.99 27.84 8.01
C GLU A 541 6.88 28.08 9.04
N LEU A 542 6.17 27.01 9.42
CA LEU A 542 5.08 27.08 10.38
C LEU A 542 5.59 27.32 11.80
N ILE A 543 6.67 26.66 12.22
CA ILE A 543 7.32 26.91 13.52
C ILE A 543 7.83 28.36 13.59
N THR A 544 8.40 28.88 12.51
CA THR A 544 8.86 30.28 12.43
C THR A 544 7.70 31.26 12.52
N ASN A 545 6.61 31.02 11.78
CA ASN A 545 5.40 31.86 11.80
C ASN A 545 4.71 31.93 13.17
N TYR A 546 4.95 30.94 14.04
CA TYR A 546 4.41 30.87 15.40
C TYR A 546 5.51 30.86 16.49
N GLU A 547 6.73 31.29 16.14
CA GLU A 547 7.90 31.28 17.04
C GLU A 547 7.60 31.92 18.39
N MET A 548 6.92 33.06 18.38
CA MET A 548 6.55 33.79 19.60
C MET A 548 5.67 32.96 20.55
N ILE A 549 4.80 32.07 20.03
CA ILE A 549 4.01 31.15 20.87
C ILE A 549 4.93 30.11 21.49
N PHE A 550 5.83 29.53 20.70
CA PHE A 550 6.74 28.50 21.20
C PHE A 550 7.76 29.07 22.20
N ARG A 551 8.23 30.31 22.02
CA ARG A 551 9.05 31.01 23.02
C ARG A 551 8.34 31.18 24.36
N ASN A 552 7.03 31.50 24.32
CA ASN A 552 6.22 31.58 25.54
C ASN A 552 6.18 30.27 26.33
N TYR A 553 6.39 29.09 25.73
CA TYR A 553 6.49 27.84 26.50
C TYR A 553 7.63 27.89 27.53
N PHE A 554 8.76 28.50 27.16
CA PHE A 554 9.95 28.63 28.00
C PHE A 554 9.88 29.88 28.89
N GLU A 555 9.38 30.99 28.35
CA GLU A 555 9.34 32.29 29.05
C GLU A 555 8.14 32.43 30.01
N ASN A 556 6.95 31.96 29.61
CA ASN A 556 5.72 32.10 30.39
C ASN A 556 4.71 30.97 30.04
N ARG A 557 4.81 29.86 30.77
CA ARG A 557 3.96 28.67 30.58
C ARG A 557 2.47 28.96 30.68
N GLU A 558 2.04 29.92 31.48
CA GLU A 558 0.62 30.29 31.58
C GLU A 558 0.15 31.01 30.31
N ASN A 559 0.95 31.93 29.77
CA ASN A 559 0.65 32.60 28.52
C ASN A 559 0.62 31.59 27.36
N PHE A 560 1.56 30.64 27.32
CA PHE A 560 1.53 29.53 26.36
C PHE A 560 0.22 28.74 26.46
N LYS A 561 -0.18 28.31 27.66
CA LYS A 561 -1.45 27.58 27.87
C LYS A 561 -2.66 28.39 27.37
N LYS A 562 -2.72 29.69 27.67
CA LYS A 562 -3.81 30.58 27.19
C LYS A 562 -3.83 30.65 25.66
N GLN A 563 -2.66 30.75 25.01
CA GLN A 563 -2.53 30.76 23.56
C GLN A 563 -2.99 29.43 22.93
N VAL A 564 -2.54 28.30 23.48
CA VAL A 564 -2.93 26.97 23.01
C VAL A 564 -4.45 26.78 23.08
N GLU A 565 -5.08 27.11 24.22
CA GLU A 565 -6.53 27.00 24.38
C GLU A 565 -7.30 27.91 23.41
N ARG A 566 -6.78 29.10 23.11
CA ARG A 566 -7.35 29.98 22.07
C ARG A 566 -7.36 29.32 20.70
N TYR A 567 -6.24 28.75 20.25
CA TYR A 567 -6.18 28.09 18.94
C TYR A 567 -7.00 26.78 18.91
N ARG A 568 -7.09 26.05 20.03
CA ARG A 568 -8.01 24.91 20.18
C ARG A 568 -9.46 25.35 19.96
N PHE A 569 -9.83 26.50 20.51
CA PHE A 569 -11.14 27.08 20.33
C PHE A 569 -11.40 27.49 18.86
N PHE A 570 -10.44 28.14 18.19
CA PHE A 570 -10.57 28.50 16.77
C PHE A 570 -10.76 27.27 15.88
N HIS A 571 -9.95 26.23 16.09
CA HIS A 571 -10.08 24.97 15.37
C HIS A 571 -11.45 24.32 15.63
N LYS A 572 -11.92 24.32 16.88
CA LYS A 572 -13.25 23.78 17.24
C LYS A 572 -14.38 24.49 16.48
N ILE A 573 -14.30 25.81 16.30
CA ILE A 573 -15.27 26.55 15.49
C ILE A 573 -15.24 26.08 14.03
N LEU A 574 -14.06 25.99 13.42
CA LEU A 574 -13.93 25.57 12.01
C LEU A 574 -14.33 24.11 11.79
N ASP A 575 -14.03 23.21 12.73
CA ASP A 575 -14.49 21.82 12.71
C ASP A 575 -16.02 21.74 12.71
N LEU A 576 -16.64 22.55 13.58
CA LEU A 576 -18.10 22.62 13.65
C LEU A 576 -18.70 23.19 12.36
N CYS A 577 -18.11 24.25 11.78
CA CYS A 577 -18.52 24.77 10.47
C CYS A 577 -18.36 23.71 9.37
N SER A 578 -17.27 22.95 9.39
CA SER A 578 -17.06 21.84 8.44
C SER A 578 -18.08 20.72 8.61
N ASN A 579 -18.50 20.40 9.84
CA ASN A 579 -19.54 19.41 10.11
C ASN A 579 -20.92 19.89 9.64
N LEU A 580 -21.15 21.20 9.66
CA LEU A 580 -22.36 21.85 9.14
C LEU A 580 -22.31 22.17 7.64
N LYS A 581 -21.18 21.86 6.96
CA LYS A 581 -20.91 22.20 5.56
C LYS A 581 -20.99 23.72 5.26
N ILE A 582 -20.54 24.55 6.21
CA ILE A 582 -20.43 26.00 6.05
C ILE A 582 -18.97 26.32 5.77
N PHE A 583 -18.64 26.60 4.51
CA PHE A 583 -17.26 26.82 4.07
C PHE A 583 -16.97 28.29 3.72
N ASN A 584 -17.99 29.09 3.40
CA ASN A 584 -17.79 30.50 3.07
C ASN A 584 -17.30 31.29 4.28
N ILE A 585 -16.10 31.86 4.19
CA ILE A 585 -15.47 32.63 5.28
C ILE A 585 -16.33 33.83 5.69
N ASN A 586 -16.99 34.51 4.75
CA ASN A 586 -17.82 35.66 5.06
C ASN A 586 -19.13 35.26 5.75
N SER A 587 -19.72 34.11 5.36
CA SER A 587 -20.83 33.52 6.10
C SER A 587 -20.42 33.15 7.53
N ILE A 588 -19.23 32.56 7.73
CA ILE A 588 -18.70 32.24 9.07
C ILE A 588 -18.53 33.51 9.90
N LYS A 589 -17.87 34.55 9.36
CA LYS A 589 -17.72 35.83 10.05
C LYS A 589 -19.08 36.39 10.49
N ARG A 590 -20.08 36.38 9.61
CA ARG A 590 -21.44 36.85 9.93
C ARG A 590 -22.08 36.04 11.06
N ILE A 591 -22.02 34.71 10.98
CA ILE A 591 -22.58 33.81 12.01
C ILE A 591 -21.99 34.08 13.39
N PHE A 592 -20.68 34.33 13.47
CA PHE A 592 -19.98 34.56 14.74
C PHE A 592 -19.94 36.04 15.16
N SER A 593 -20.38 36.97 14.30
CA SER A 593 -20.59 38.39 14.65
C SER A 593 -22.01 38.63 15.20
N GLU A 594 -22.97 37.77 14.85
CA GLU A 594 -24.38 37.92 15.21
C GLU A 594 -24.87 36.70 16.03
N PRO A 595 -24.91 36.79 17.38
CA PRO A 595 -25.35 35.68 18.23
C PRO A 595 -26.77 35.17 17.92
N ALA A 596 -27.64 36.04 17.39
CA ALA A 596 -28.99 35.70 16.96
C ALA A 596 -29.03 34.66 15.83
N LEU A 597 -28.10 34.75 14.86
CA LEU A 597 -28.01 33.78 13.76
C LEU A 597 -27.60 32.40 14.26
N LEU A 598 -26.59 32.34 15.13
CA LEU A 598 -26.13 31.07 15.68
C LEU A 598 -27.20 30.43 16.59
N LYS A 599 -27.97 31.25 17.34
CA LYS A 599 -29.13 30.78 18.10
C LYS A 599 -30.21 30.21 17.19
N LYS A 600 -30.49 30.87 16.06
CA LYS A 600 -31.43 30.40 15.04
C LYS A 600 -30.96 29.07 14.42
N ILE A 601 -29.69 28.96 14.01
CA ILE A 601 -29.11 27.72 13.46
C ILE A 601 -29.23 26.57 14.46
N SER A 602 -28.87 26.80 15.72
CA SER A 602 -28.97 25.80 16.78
C SER A 602 -30.42 25.34 16.98
N TYR A 603 -31.36 26.29 17.08
CA TYR A 603 -32.78 26.00 17.22
C TYR A 603 -33.34 25.20 16.03
N GLU A 604 -33.09 25.65 14.80
CA GLU A 604 -33.56 24.96 13.59
C GLU A 604 -32.98 23.56 13.49
N LYS A 605 -31.69 23.38 13.78
CA LYS A 605 -31.04 22.07 13.76
C LYS A 605 -31.61 21.13 14.83
N LYS A 606 -31.91 21.64 16.03
CA LYS A 606 -32.56 20.90 17.11
C LYS A 606 -33.97 20.45 16.72
N THR A 607 -34.77 21.35 16.14
CA THR A 607 -36.12 21.03 15.65
C THR A 607 -36.07 19.99 14.53
N ARG A 608 -35.16 20.15 13.56
CA ARG A 608 -34.95 19.16 12.49
C ARG A 608 -34.53 17.80 13.03
N LEU A 609 -33.60 17.75 13.99
CA LEU A 609 -33.16 16.49 14.59
C LEU A 609 -34.28 15.81 15.39
N HIS A 610 -35.12 16.60 16.07
CA HIS A 610 -36.30 16.08 16.76
C HIS A 610 -37.28 15.44 15.78
N ASN A 611 -37.57 16.08 14.64
CA ASN A 611 -38.41 15.53 13.58
C ASN A 611 -37.82 14.23 13.01
N ILE A 612 -36.51 14.19 12.75
CA ILE A 612 -35.82 12.98 12.29
C ILE A 612 -35.93 11.86 13.32
N LYS A 613 -35.71 12.14 14.61
CA LYS A 613 -35.82 11.15 15.70
C LYS A 613 -37.22 10.57 15.81
N ASN A 614 -38.25 11.42 15.73
CA ASN A 614 -39.65 11.00 15.81
C ASN A 614 -40.03 10.12 14.61
N ASN A 615 -39.58 10.48 13.41
CA ASN A 615 -39.81 9.70 12.18
C ASN A 615 -39.00 8.40 12.13
N ALA A 616 -37.86 8.33 12.82
CA ALA A 616 -36.95 7.18 12.85
C ALA A 616 -37.08 6.35 14.13
N ASN A 617 -38.28 6.22 14.70
CA ASN A 617 -38.49 5.53 15.97
C ASN A 617 -37.92 4.09 15.95
N GLN A 618 -36.96 3.80 16.83
CA GLN A 618 -36.26 2.52 16.90
C GLN A 618 -37.19 1.33 17.18
N ASN A 619 -38.31 1.58 17.87
CA ASN A 619 -39.28 0.54 18.22
C ASN A 619 -40.06 0.04 16.99
N MET A 620 -40.14 0.85 15.93
CA MET A 620 -40.78 0.46 14.66
C MET A 620 -39.84 -0.35 13.74
N ILE A 621 -38.53 -0.32 13.99
CA ILE A 621 -37.55 -1.05 13.18
C ILE A 621 -37.57 -2.53 13.59
N SER A 622 -38.02 -3.38 12.67
CA SER A 622 -38.05 -4.85 12.78
C SER A 622 -37.41 -5.50 11.56
N ASN A 623 -37.06 -6.79 11.64
CA ASN A 623 -36.58 -7.55 10.47
C ASN A 623 -37.61 -7.52 9.32
N LYS A 624 -38.90 -7.65 9.65
CA LYS A 624 -39.99 -7.54 8.67
C LYS A 624 -39.97 -6.19 7.95
N TYR A 625 -39.84 -5.09 8.69
CA TYR A 625 -39.73 -3.75 8.10
C TYR A 625 -38.52 -3.63 7.18
N ILE A 626 -37.34 -4.10 7.62
CA ILE A 626 -36.12 -4.06 6.80
C ILE A 626 -36.31 -4.84 5.49
N ASN A 627 -36.84 -6.05 5.56
CA ASN A 627 -37.10 -6.87 4.37
C ASN A 627 -38.10 -6.19 3.42
N GLN A 628 -39.17 -5.59 3.94
CA GLN A 628 -40.14 -4.84 3.14
C GLN A 628 -39.49 -3.65 2.42
N ARG A 629 -38.57 -2.94 3.08
CA ARG A 629 -37.83 -1.84 2.44
C ARG A 629 -36.85 -2.35 1.37
N ILE A 630 -36.19 -3.48 1.61
CA ILE A 630 -35.33 -4.12 0.60
C ILE A 630 -36.15 -4.58 -0.60
N ASP A 631 -37.31 -5.21 -0.40
CA ASP A 631 -38.25 -5.56 -1.47
C ASP A 631 -38.72 -4.33 -2.23
N TYR A 632 -39.01 -3.23 -1.54
CA TYR A 632 -39.35 -1.96 -2.17
C TYR A 632 -38.23 -1.49 -3.09
N PHE A 633 -36.97 -1.48 -2.63
CA PHE A 633 -35.82 -1.08 -3.45
C PHE A 633 -35.58 -2.00 -4.66
N LEU A 634 -35.89 -3.30 -4.54
CA LEU A 634 -35.78 -4.30 -5.61
C LEU A 634 -36.90 -4.22 -6.65
N LYS A 635 -38.09 -3.73 -6.27
CA LYS A 635 -39.28 -3.68 -7.14
C LYS A 635 -39.47 -2.34 -7.87
N LEU A 636 -38.78 -1.28 -7.45
CA LEU A 636 -38.82 0.01 -8.13
C LEU A 636 -38.34 -0.10 -9.59
N SER A 637 -38.85 0.80 -10.44
CA SER A 637 -38.43 0.93 -11.84
C SER A 637 -37.95 2.37 -12.09
N PRO A 638 -36.63 2.60 -12.32
CA PRO A 638 -35.53 1.63 -12.23
C PRO A 638 -35.26 1.09 -10.81
N LYS A 639 -34.73 -0.14 -10.72
CA LYS A 639 -34.36 -0.77 -9.44
C LYS A 639 -33.23 0.01 -8.75
N ILE A 640 -33.40 0.36 -7.47
CA ILE A 640 -32.36 1.04 -6.68
C ILE A 640 -31.21 0.10 -6.39
N ILE A 641 -31.52 -1.16 -6.08
CA ILE A 641 -30.53 -2.18 -5.72
C ILE A 641 -30.63 -3.42 -6.60
N LYS A 642 -29.50 -4.11 -6.75
CA LYS A 642 -29.43 -5.42 -7.41
C LYS A 642 -28.69 -6.42 -6.52
N PRO A 643 -29.17 -7.67 -6.33
CA PRO A 643 -28.49 -8.68 -5.54
C PRO A 643 -27.06 -8.95 -6.01
N TYR A 644 -26.09 -8.97 -5.09
CA TYR A 644 -24.68 -9.07 -5.39
C TYR A 644 -23.93 -9.86 -4.31
N VAL A 645 -23.28 -10.97 -4.64
CA VAL A 645 -22.56 -11.80 -3.64
C VAL A 645 -21.07 -11.85 -3.93
N LEU A 646 -20.70 -11.73 -5.20
CA LEU A 646 -19.37 -12.10 -5.70
C LEU A 646 -18.21 -11.37 -5.02
N ASN A 647 -18.40 -10.11 -4.62
CA ASN A 647 -17.35 -9.32 -3.96
C ASN A 647 -16.99 -9.84 -2.56
N SER A 648 -17.90 -10.58 -1.92
CA SER A 648 -17.69 -11.16 -0.58
C SER A 648 -16.94 -12.49 -0.59
N ILE A 649 -16.79 -13.12 -1.76
CA ILE A 649 -15.91 -14.27 -1.91
C ILE A 649 -14.49 -13.68 -1.80
N TRP A 650 -13.54 -14.33 -1.12
CA TRP A 650 -12.16 -13.84 -1.02
C TRP A 650 -11.19 -14.97 -1.36
N ILE A 651 -10.22 -14.67 -2.22
CA ILE A 651 -9.09 -15.54 -2.56
C ILE A 651 -7.84 -14.64 -2.55
N ASN A 652 -6.67 -15.18 -2.24
CA ASN A 652 -5.43 -14.43 -2.12
C ASN A 652 -5.01 -13.85 -3.49
N TRP A 653 -4.93 -12.52 -3.66
CA TRP A 653 -4.42 -11.88 -4.90
C TRP A 653 -3.43 -10.77 -4.61
N SER A 654 -2.88 -10.25 -5.69
CA SER A 654 -1.52 -9.73 -5.65
C SER A 654 -1.25 -8.79 -6.82
N TYR A 655 -1.64 -9.21 -8.04
CA TYR A 655 -1.44 -8.47 -9.27
C TYR A 655 -2.80 -8.10 -9.89
N SER A 656 -3.07 -6.81 -10.07
CA SER A 656 -4.33 -6.28 -10.63
C SER A 656 -4.07 -5.17 -11.66
N PRO A 657 -3.68 -5.53 -12.89
CA PRO A 657 -3.50 -4.54 -13.94
C PRO A 657 -4.86 -4.04 -14.44
N GLU A 658 -4.88 -2.79 -14.90
CA GLU A 658 -6.02 -2.08 -15.46
C GLU A 658 -5.76 -1.80 -16.94
N ILE A 659 -6.70 -2.16 -17.81
CA ILE A 659 -6.68 -1.88 -19.25
C ILE A 659 -7.88 -1.02 -19.63
N ILE A 660 -7.65 0.05 -20.39
CA ILE A 660 -8.68 0.89 -21.00
C ILE A 660 -8.72 0.55 -22.49
N LEU A 661 -9.90 0.16 -22.96
CA LEU A 661 -10.13 -0.31 -24.32
C LEU A 661 -11.24 0.50 -24.98
N ARG A 662 -11.21 0.64 -26.32
CA ARG A 662 -12.36 1.13 -27.08
C ARG A 662 -13.54 0.16 -26.93
N ASN A 663 -14.75 0.67 -26.78
CA ASN A 663 -15.94 -0.16 -26.60
C ASN A 663 -16.47 -0.68 -27.95
N THR A 664 -16.05 -1.87 -28.37
CA THR A 664 -16.57 -2.57 -29.57
C THR A 664 -17.08 -3.96 -29.22
N SER A 665 -17.95 -4.53 -30.06
CA SER A 665 -18.48 -5.89 -29.88
C SER A 665 -17.36 -6.94 -29.83
N ASP A 666 -16.35 -6.80 -30.67
CA ASP A 666 -15.22 -7.73 -30.74
C ASP A 666 -14.38 -7.68 -29.47
N VAL A 667 -14.11 -6.47 -28.95
CA VAL A 667 -13.40 -6.28 -27.68
C VAL A 667 -14.17 -6.96 -26.53
N LYS A 668 -15.50 -6.78 -26.45
CA LYS A 668 -16.32 -7.45 -25.43
C LYS A 668 -16.23 -8.97 -25.52
N ASN A 669 -16.32 -9.53 -26.72
CA ASN A 669 -16.22 -10.98 -26.93
C ASN A 669 -14.85 -11.52 -26.50
N ILE A 670 -13.77 -10.81 -26.84
CA ILE A 670 -12.40 -11.17 -26.43
C ILE A 670 -12.25 -11.11 -24.91
N LEU A 671 -12.76 -10.05 -24.26
CA LEU A 671 -12.74 -9.89 -22.81
C LEU A 671 -13.49 -11.02 -22.09
N ILE A 672 -14.69 -11.37 -22.56
CA ILE A 672 -15.47 -12.48 -22.01
C ILE A 672 -14.70 -13.80 -22.15
N ASN A 673 -14.08 -14.07 -23.31
CA ASN A 673 -13.32 -15.29 -23.54
C ASN A 673 -12.08 -15.40 -22.63
N ILE A 674 -11.28 -14.33 -22.53
CA ILE A 674 -10.07 -14.34 -21.71
C ILE A 674 -10.39 -14.37 -20.20
N SER A 675 -11.56 -13.85 -19.80
CA SER A 675 -11.97 -13.82 -18.40
C SER A 675 -12.03 -15.19 -17.71
N THR A 676 -12.22 -16.26 -18.50
CA THR A 676 -12.30 -17.65 -18.01
C THR A 676 -11.01 -18.14 -17.35
N TYR A 677 -9.85 -17.61 -17.77
CA TYR A 677 -8.54 -17.99 -17.27
C TYR A 677 -8.16 -17.32 -15.95
N PHE A 678 -8.94 -16.34 -15.50
CA PHE A 678 -8.63 -15.53 -14.34
C PHE A 678 -9.61 -15.82 -13.21
N HIS A 679 -9.13 -15.68 -11.97
CA HIS A 679 -9.98 -15.92 -10.82
C HIS A 679 -11.10 -14.87 -10.72
N ARG A 680 -10.76 -13.59 -10.97
CA ARG A 680 -11.76 -12.50 -11.07
C ARG A 680 -11.44 -11.55 -12.18
N VAL A 681 -12.51 -11.03 -12.75
CA VAL A 681 -12.43 -9.97 -13.73
C VAL A 681 -13.63 -9.06 -13.58
N TYR A 682 -13.42 -7.75 -13.59
CA TYR A 682 -14.52 -6.80 -13.80
C TYR A 682 -14.22 -5.83 -14.91
N PHE A 683 -15.29 -5.37 -15.55
CA PHE A 683 -15.27 -4.38 -16.60
C PHE A 683 -16.32 -3.30 -16.33
N TYR A 684 -15.97 -2.04 -16.54
CA TYR A 684 -16.92 -0.94 -16.61
C TYR A 684 -17.05 -0.51 -18.07
N GLU A 685 -18.28 -0.45 -18.59
CA GLU A 685 -18.53 0.36 -19.78
C GLU A 685 -18.69 1.81 -19.33
N ILE A 686 -17.95 2.70 -19.98
CA ILE A 686 -17.81 4.08 -19.58
C ILE A 686 -17.97 5.03 -20.78
N CYS A 687 -18.38 6.27 -20.49
CA CYS A 687 -18.47 7.35 -21.46
C CYS A 687 -17.46 8.44 -21.11
N ASP A 688 -16.63 8.87 -22.05
CA ASP A 688 -15.88 10.11 -21.87
C ASP A 688 -16.85 11.30 -21.75
N LEU A 689 -16.67 12.14 -20.73
CA LEU A 689 -17.51 13.32 -20.54
C LEU A 689 -17.15 14.48 -21.48
N TYR A 690 -15.90 14.56 -21.94
CA TYR A 690 -15.41 15.55 -22.89
C TYR A 690 -15.67 15.10 -24.33
N ASP A 691 -15.11 13.96 -24.74
CA ASP A 691 -15.12 13.52 -26.15
C ASP A 691 -16.33 12.64 -26.52
N LYS A 692 -17.14 12.24 -25.54
CA LYS A 692 -18.30 11.34 -25.72
C LYS A 692 -17.96 9.96 -26.32
N GLN A 693 -16.70 9.55 -26.27
CA GLN A 693 -16.26 8.24 -26.72
C GLN A 693 -16.60 7.16 -25.68
N ASP A 694 -17.09 6.01 -26.17
CA ASP A 694 -17.38 4.85 -25.32
C ASP A 694 -16.15 3.95 -25.18
N CYS A 695 -15.81 3.66 -23.93
CA CYS A 695 -14.65 2.86 -23.55
C CYS A 695 -15.05 1.72 -22.59
N ILE A 696 -14.13 0.78 -22.39
CA ILE A 696 -14.22 -0.29 -21.40
C ILE A 696 -12.98 -0.22 -20.51
N ILE A 697 -13.17 -0.02 -19.21
CA ILE A 697 -12.11 -0.18 -18.21
C ILE A 697 -12.20 -1.60 -17.67
N ALA A 698 -11.12 -2.34 -17.76
CA ALA A 698 -11.05 -3.75 -17.40
C ALA A 698 -9.93 -4.06 -16.42
N GLN A 699 -10.23 -4.84 -15.37
CA GLN A 699 -9.24 -5.27 -14.38
C GLN A 699 -9.22 -6.79 -14.21
N PHE A 700 -8.01 -7.36 -14.24
CA PHE A 700 -7.78 -8.80 -14.12
C PHE A 700 -7.11 -9.12 -12.79
N HIS A 701 -7.69 -10.00 -11.96
CA HIS A 701 -7.05 -10.42 -10.72
C HIS A 701 -6.24 -11.70 -10.91
N LEU A 702 -4.95 -11.58 -10.60
CA LEU A 702 -3.94 -12.61 -10.81
C LEU A 702 -3.06 -12.76 -9.56
N SER A 703 -2.44 -13.92 -9.43
CA SER A 703 -1.28 -14.08 -8.56
C SER A 703 -0.06 -13.41 -9.17
N TYR A 704 0.97 -13.22 -8.34
CA TYR A 704 2.16 -12.52 -8.77
C TYR A 704 2.89 -13.22 -9.91
N LEU A 705 3.15 -12.41 -10.94
CA LEU A 705 3.92 -12.78 -12.11
C LEU A 705 5.35 -12.24 -11.96
N ASN A 706 6.36 -13.03 -12.31
CA ASN A 706 7.71 -12.50 -12.46
C ASN A 706 7.84 -11.63 -13.73
N SER A 707 8.95 -10.91 -13.90
CA SER A 707 9.16 -10.01 -15.06
C SER A 707 8.97 -10.69 -16.43
N HIS A 708 9.35 -11.96 -16.58
CA HIS A 708 9.14 -12.67 -17.84
C HIS A 708 7.66 -13.04 -18.06
N GLU A 709 6.96 -13.46 -17.00
CA GLU A 709 5.53 -13.75 -17.04
C GLU A 709 4.69 -12.47 -17.32
N LYS A 710 5.09 -11.32 -16.77
CA LYS A 710 4.47 -10.01 -17.07
C LYS A 710 4.61 -9.66 -18.56
N MET A 711 5.82 -9.79 -19.11
CA MET A 711 6.06 -9.52 -20.53
C MET A 711 5.19 -10.41 -21.44
N ILE A 712 4.99 -11.68 -21.07
CA ILE A 712 4.09 -12.60 -21.78
C ILE A 712 2.64 -12.12 -21.70
N LEU A 713 2.17 -11.71 -20.52
CA LEU A 713 0.81 -11.19 -20.34
C LEU A 713 0.58 -9.91 -21.15
N THR A 714 1.48 -8.93 -21.07
CA THR A 714 1.35 -7.67 -21.82
C THR A 714 1.36 -7.92 -23.32
N SER A 715 2.24 -8.81 -23.81
CA SER A 715 2.27 -9.18 -25.24
C SER A 715 1.00 -9.90 -25.69
N LEU A 716 0.43 -10.76 -24.84
CA LEU A 716 -0.85 -11.42 -25.11
C LEU A 716 -2.00 -10.40 -25.22
N LEU A 717 -2.10 -9.45 -24.27
CA LEU A 717 -3.14 -8.42 -24.29
C LEU A 717 -2.98 -7.50 -25.50
N PHE A 718 -1.74 -7.08 -25.80
CA PHE A 718 -1.43 -6.29 -26.99
C PHE A 718 -1.88 -7.00 -28.27
N LYS A 719 -1.56 -8.30 -28.41
CA LYS A 719 -1.97 -9.10 -29.57
C LYS A 719 -3.48 -9.23 -29.71
N LEU A 720 -4.19 -9.40 -28.59
CA LEU A 720 -5.63 -9.61 -28.58
C LEU A 720 -6.42 -8.35 -28.94
N PHE A 721 -6.00 -7.19 -28.43
CA PHE A 721 -6.78 -5.95 -28.56
C PHE A 721 -6.21 -4.96 -29.59
N LYS A 722 -4.91 -5.02 -29.88
CA LYS A 722 -4.19 -4.17 -30.84
C LYS A 722 -4.56 -2.68 -30.71
N ASP A 723 -5.05 -2.07 -31.78
CA ASP A 723 -5.40 -0.64 -31.89
C ASP A 723 -6.59 -0.23 -31.02
N ASN A 724 -7.25 -1.19 -30.36
CA ASN A 724 -8.31 -0.89 -29.40
C ASN A 724 -7.78 -0.56 -28.00
N ILE A 725 -6.49 -0.74 -27.72
CA ILE A 725 -5.90 -0.38 -26.42
C ILE A 725 -5.68 1.12 -26.36
N ILE A 726 -6.32 1.78 -25.40
CA ILE A 726 -6.07 3.18 -25.04
C ILE A 726 -4.92 3.22 -24.04
N SER A 727 -5.01 2.43 -22.96
CA SER A 727 -3.95 2.30 -21.97
C SER A 727 -3.99 0.94 -21.26
N PHE A 728 -2.87 0.48 -20.73
CA PHE A 728 -2.74 -0.71 -19.90
C PHE A 728 -1.68 -0.44 -18.84
N LYS A 729 -2.06 -0.27 -17.57
CA LYS A 729 -1.13 0.06 -16.47
C LYS A 729 -1.36 -0.82 -15.24
N ARG A 730 -0.35 -0.89 -14.37
CA ARG A 730 -0.51 -1.39 -13.01
C ARG A 730 -0.36 -0.23 -12.04
N TYR A 731 -1.40 -0.01 -11.25
CA TYR A 731 -1.36 0.96 -10.15
C TYR A 731 -0.98 0.25 -8.85
N ALA A 732 -0.17 0.89 -8.01
CA ALA A 732 0.08 0.43 -6.65
C ALA A 732 -1.17 0.71 -5.80
N TRP A 733 -1.93 -0.34 -5.50
CA TRP A 733 -3.16 -0.23 -4.70
C TRP A 733 -3.18 -1.32 -3.63
N ASP A 734 -3.67 -0.98 -2.43
CA ASP A 734 -3.81 -1.88 -1.29
C ASP A 734 -5.01 -2.84 -1.44
N GLY A 735 -5.86 -2.65 -2.46
CA GLY A 735 -7.01 -3.51 -2.73
C GLY A 735 -8.23 -3.19 -1.87
N LEU A 736 -8.16 -2.13 -1.06
CA LEU A 736 -9.18 -1.86 -0.06
C LEU A 736 -10.08 -0.70 -0.49
N LEU A 737 -11.36 -1.01 -0.65
CA LEU A 737 -12.42 -0.01 -0.73
C LEU A 737 -12.95 0.25 0.68
N HIS A 738 -12.63 1.41 1.24
CA HIS A 738 -13.23 1.83 2.50
C HIS A 738 -14.71 2.15 2.34
N ASN A 739 -15.51 1.89 3.38
CA ASN A 739 -16.91 2.29 3.39
C ASN A 739 -16.98 3.82 3.28
N PHE A 740 -17.73 4.31 2.31
CA PHE A 740 -18.00 5.73 2.14
C PHE A 740 -19.50 6.01 2.27
N SER A 741 -19.82 7.25 2.62
CA SER A 741 -21.17 7.73 2.80
C SER A 741 -21.29 9.14 2.25
N THR A 742 -22.35 9.39 1.49
CA THR A 742 -22.76 10.72 1.03
C THR A 742 -23.85 11.33 1.92
N ARG A 743 -24.21 10.63 3.02
CA ARG A 743 -25.27 11.03 3.94
C ARG A 743 -25.09 12.44 4.51
N GLU A 744 -23.85 12.85 4.75
CA GLU A 744 -23.57 14.17 5.31
C GLU A 744 -23.95 15.34 4.39
N PHE A 745 -24.30 15.06 3.14
CA PHE A 745 -24.77 16.03 2.14
C PHE A 745 -26.27 15.89 1.82
N TYR A 746 -26.99 15.05 2.57
CA TYR A 746 -28.41 14.77 2.32
C TYR A 746 -29.29 15.34 3.44
N ASP A 747 -30.27 16.17 3.09
CA ASP A 747 -31.26 16.68 4.04
C ASP A 747 -32.38 15.65 4.20
N PHE A 748 -32.46 15.01 5.36
CA PHE A 748 -33.47 13.98 5.63
C PHE A 748 -34.90 14.50 5.85
N ASN A 749 -35.07 15.80 6.11
CA ASN A 749 -36.40 16.40 6.21
C ASN A 749 -36.94 16.69 4.81
N ASN A 750 -36.13 17.33 3.96
CA ASN A 750 -36.51 17.68 2.58
C ASN A 750 -36.38 16.49 1.61
N LYS A 751 -35.59 15.48 1.98
CA LYS A 751 -35.29 14.26 1.22
C LYS A 751 -34.62 14.56 -0.13
N GLU A 752 -33.58 15.37 -0.07
CA GLU A 752 -32.77 15.78 -1.22
C GLU A 752 -31.32 16.06 -0.82
N PHE A 753 -30.40 16.04 -1.79
CA PHE A 753 -29.03 16.49 -1.57
C PHE A 753 -28.99 18.01 -1.53
N PHE A 754 -28.46 18.57 -0.44
CA PHE A 754 -28.27 20.02 -0.37
C PHE A 754 -27.00 20.43 -1.12
N TYR A 755 -27.06 21.62 -1.70
CA TYR A 755 -25.99 22.18 -2.51
C TYR A 755 -25.24 23.26 -1.71
N THR A 756 -23.92 23.13 -1.63
CA THR A 756 -23.02 24.11 -1.04
C THR A 756 -22.09 24.61 -2.13
N ASN A 757 -22.49 25.69 -2.81
CA ASN A 757 -21.76 26.26 -3.95
C ASN A 757 -20.29 26.56 -3.59
N ASP A 758 -20.03 26.98 -2.35
CA ASP A 758 -18.69 27.33 -1.88
C ASP A 758 -17.72 26.14 -1.74
N LEU A 759 -18.19 24.88 -1.81
CA LEU A 759 -17.35 23.71 -1.55
C LEU A 759 -16.14 23.66 -2.49
N PHE A 760 -16.38 23.66 -3.80
CA PHE A 760 -15.31 23.60 -4.78
C PHE A 760 -14.57 24.94 -4.92
N ASP A 761 -15.25 26.08 -4.76
CA ASP A 761 -14.60 27.40 -4.77
C ASP A 761 -13.56 27.55 -3.66
N GLN A 762 -13.92 27.18 -2.43
CA GLN A 762 -12.98 27.19 -1.30
C GLN A 762 -11.89 26.12 -1.46
N TYR A 763 -12.20 25.00 -2.12
CA TYR A 763 -11.22 23.96 -2.41
C TYR A 763 -10.23 24.39 -3.51
N ILE A 764 -10.66 25.16 -4.51
CA ILE A 764 -9.77 25.80 -5.51
C ILE A 764 -8.79 26.72 -4.78
N LEU A 765 -9.27 27.58 -3.87
CA LEU A 765 -8.40 28.43 -3.06
C LEU A 765 -7.35 27.59 -2.32
N TYR A 766 -7.78 26.52 -1.65
CA TYR A 766 -6.87 25.59 -0.97
C TYR A 766 -5.81 24.99 -1.90
N VAL A 767 -6.22 24.46 -3.06
CA VAL A 767 -5.29 23.89 -4.05
C VAL A 767 -4.30 24.95 -4.53
N THR A 768 -4.75 26.17 -4.78
CA THR A 768 -3.87 27.25 -5.26
C THR A 768 -2.90 27.76 -4.20
N ASN A 769 -3.28 27.71 -2.92
CA ASN A 769 -2.35 28.03 -1.82
C ASN A 769 -1.31 26.93 -1.60
N ILE A 770 -1.64 25.68 -1.91
CA ILE A 770 -0.70 24.55 -1.77
C ILE A 770 0.23 24.44 -2.97
N LEU A 771 -0.29 24.51 -4.19
CA LEU A 771 0.48 24.30 -5.41
C LEU A 771 1.18 25.57 -5.92
N GLY A 772 0.84 26.73 -5.37
CA GLY A 772 1.50 28.00 -5.68
C GLY A 772 1.07 28.59 -7.03
N GLU A 773 2.02 29.23 -7.71
CA GLU A 773 1.76 30.00 -8.93
C GLU A 773 1.43 29.13 -10.16
N LYS A 774 1.01 29.79 -11.24
CA LYS A 774 0.68 29.13 -12.52
C LYS A 774 1.93 28.51 -13.13
N LEU A 775 1.82 27.24 -13.53
CA LEU A 775 2.90 26.49 -14.17
C LEU A 775 2.81 26.52 -15.70
N PRO A 776 3.94 26.34 -16.42
CA PRO A 776 3.94 26.21 -17.87
C PRO A 776 3.12 25.00 -18.32
N LYS A 777 2.31 25.20 -19.37
CA LYS A 777 1.52 24.11 -19.98
C LYS A 777 2.44 23.18 -20.76
N SER A 778 2.27 21.88 -20.55
CA SER A 778 2.88 20.85 -21.39
C SER A 778 1.84 20.36 -22.40
N ASN A 779 2.16 20.41 -23.69
CA ASN A 779 1.35 19.72 -24.69
C ASN A 779 1.72 18.22 -24.66
N SER A 780 0.77 17.36 -24.28
CA SER A 780 0.90 15.92 -24.47
C SER A 780 0.33 15.54 -25.85
N MET A 781 1.11 14.79 -26.64
CA MET A 781 0.61 14.08 -27.82
C MET A 781 0.45 12.61 -27.47
N ILE A 782 -0.58 11.98 -28.03
CA ILE A 782 -0.90 10.57 -27.81
C ILE A 782 -0.36 9.76 -29.00
N GLY A 783 0.63 8.91 -28.78
CA GLY A 783 1.11 7.93 -29.75
C GLY A 783 1.03 6.52 -29.17
N SER A 784 0.54 5.54 -29.93
CA SER A 784 0.63 4.11 -29.58
C SER A 784 1.82 3.48 -30.29
N ASN A 785 2.55 2.57 -29.62
CA ASN A 785 3.71 1.90 -30.20
C ASN A 785 3.54 0.38 -30.27
N THR A 786 3.76 -0.18 -31.45
CA THR A 786 3.66 -1.60 -31.78
C THR A 786 4.98 -2.36 -31.60
N THR A 787 6.12 -1.68 -31.54
CA THR A 787 7.45 -2.31 -31.71
C THR A 787 8.03 -3.00 -30.48
N MET A 788 7.43 -2.82 -29.29
CA MET A 788 7.96 -3.39 -28.04
C MET A 788 7.58 -4.85 -27.79
N TRP A 789 6.46 -5.33 -28.33
CA TRP A 789 5.79 -6.53 -27.81
C TRP A 789 6.02 -7.78 -28.66
N LEU A 790 6.02 -8.96 -28.03
CA LEU A 790 6.27 -10.23 -28.71
C LEU A 790 5.06 -10.69 -29.54
N GLU A 791 5.28 -11.06 -30.79
CA GLU A 791 4.22 -11.55 -31.69
C GLU A 791 3.73 -12.98 -31.33
N ASP A 792 4.62 -13.80 -30.74
CA ASP A 792 4.45 -15.25 -30.53
C ASP A 792 4.24 -15.67 -29.07
N LYS A 793 3.20 -15.15 -28.41
CA LYS A 793 2.78 -15.65 -27.09
C LYS A 793 1.28 -15.93 -27.02
N SER A 794 0.96 -17.10 -26.46
CA SER A 794 -0.41 -17.56 -26.19
C SER A 794 -0.64 -17.69 -24.69
N ILE A 795 -1.91 -17.70 -24.27
CA ILE A 795 -2.31 -17.95 -22.88
C ILE A 795 -1.78 -19.28 -22.34
N LYS A 796 -1.61 -20.30 -23.20
CA LYS A 796 -1.01 -21.60 -22.85
C LYS A 796 0.44 -21.44 -22.37
N ASN A 797 1.21 -20.55 -22.99
CA ASN A 797 2.60 -20.29 -22.60
C ASN A 797 2.69 -19.65 -21.22
N LEU A 798 1.78 -18.71 -20.92
CA LEU A 798 1.68 -18.08 -19.60
C LEU A 798 1.34 -19.13 -18.54
N LEU A 799 0.28 -19.92 -18.77
CA LEU A 799 -0.21 -20.95 -17.87
C LEU A 799 0.88 -21.97 -17.52
N TYR A 800 1.56 -22.53 -18.52
CA TYR A 800 2.61 -23.52 -18.31
C TYR A 800 3.75 -22.97 -17.44
N ARG A 801 4.19 -21.73 -17.70
CA ARG A 801 5.31 -21.12 -16.98
C ARG A 801 4.98 -20.80 -15.53
N VAL A 802 3.83 -20.17 -15.30
CA VAL A 802 3.37 -19.81 -13.96
C VAL A 802 3.22 -21.08 -13.11
N ASN A 803 2.46 -22.07 -13.58
CA ASN A 803 2.20 -23.29 -12.80
C ASN A 803 3.47 -24.14 -12.60
N LYS A 804 4.41 -24.18 -13.56
CA LYS A 804 5.71 -24.85 -13.38
C LYS A 804 6.55 -24.18 -12.30
N ARG A 805 6.58 -22.85 -12.26
CA ARG A 805 7.31 -22.09 -11.25
C ARG A 805 6.74 -22.34 -9.86
N VAL A 806 5.42 -22.23 -9.70
CA VAL A 806 4.73 -22.42 -8.40
C VAL A 806 5.07 -23.79 -7.82
N LYS A 807 4.97 -24.86 -8.62
CA LYS A 807 5.33 -26.22 -8.22
C LYS A 807 6.80 -26.37 -7.79
N SER A 808 7.70 -25.52 -8.30
CA SER A 808 9.12 -25.53 -7.91
C SER A 808 9.41 -24.72 -6.63
N GLU A 809 8.63 -23.67 -6.36
CA GLU A 809 8.77 -22.79 -5.19
C GLU A 809 8.20 -23.41 -3.90
N THR A 810 7.19 -24.29 -3.99
CA THR A 810 6.52 -24.94 -2.85
C THR A 810 7.39 -25.92 -2.05
N LYS A 811 8.66 -26.14 -2.42
CA LYS A 811 9.60 -26.99 -1.66
C LYS A 811 10.17 -26.23 -0.44
N ASN A 812 9.90 -26.71 0.77
CA ASN A 812 10.32 -26.10 2.05
C ASN A 812 11.76 -25.52 2.03
N ILE A 813 11.87 -24.23 2.34
CA ILE A 813 13.13 -23.50 2.51
C ILE A 813 13.71 -23.84 3.89
N GLN A 814 14.94 -24.37 3.92
CA GLN A 814 15.63 -24.72 5.17
C GLN A 814 16.56 -23.58 5.60
N LYS A 815 16.39 -23.09 6.84
CA LYS A 815 17.21 -21.99 7.40
C LYS A 815 18.71 -22.30 7.38
N LYS A 816 19.10 -23.56 7.62
CA LYS A 816 20.50 -24.02 7.58
C LYS A 816 21.13 -23.84 6.19
N ASP A 817 20.39 -24.10 5.12
CA ASP A 817 20.90 -23.92 3.77
C ASP A 817 21.06 -22.45 3.39
N LEU A 818 20.16 -21.58 3.87
CA LEU A 818 20.26 -20.14 3.65
C LEU A 818 21.48 -19.55 4.38
N LYS A 819 21.79 -20.02 5.58
CA LYS A 819 23.01 -19.62 6.29
C LYS A 819 24.27 -19.99 5.50
N LYS A 820 24.34 -21.22 4.98
CA LYS A 820 25.43 -21.66 4.09
C LYS A 820 25.51 -20.85 2.80
N LEU A 821 24.38 -20.41 2.26
CA LEU A 821 24.34 -19.54 1.10
C LEU A 821 24.91 -18.14 1.40
N THR A 822 24.60 -17.57 2.57
CA THR A 822 25.20 -16.31 3.04
C THR A 822 26.71 -16.45 3.24
N GLU A 823 27.16 -17.50 3.95
CA GLU A 823 28.59 -17.81 4.14
C GLU A 823 29.32 -17.98 2.80
N PHE A 824 28.71 -18.70 1.85
CA PHE A 824 29.25 -18.84 0.49
C PHE A 824 29.36 -17.50 -0.22
N ASN A 825 28.35 -16.63 -0.13
CA ASN A 825 28.41 -15.31 -0.77
C ASN A 825 29.54 -14.46 -0.19
N LEU A 826 29.77 -14.51 1.13
CA LEU A 826 30.86 -13.80 1.81
C LEU A 826 32.23 -14.29 1.34
N ASN A 827 32.45 -15.61 1.31
CA ASN A 827 33.73 -16.23 0.96
C ASN A 827 33.89 -16.59 -0.53
N MET A 828 33.04 -16.04 -1.40
CA MET A 828 32.97 -16.46 -2.81
C MET A 828 34.29 -16.29 -3.57
N GLU A 829 35.03 -15.21 -3.30
CA GLU A 829 36.33 -14.95 -3.94
C GLU A 829 37.33 -16.04 -3.58
N ASN A 830 37.49 -16.36 -2.28
CA ASN A 830 38.37 -17.42 -1.82
C ASN A 830 38.06 -18.77 -2.49
N TYR A 831 36.78 -19.12 -2.61
CA TYR A 831 36.39 -20.33 -3.32
C TYR A 831 36.71 -20.29 -4.81
N LEU A 832 36.58 -19.14 -5.47
CA LEU A 832 36.92 -19.00 -6.89
C LEU A 832 38.42 -18.90 -7.17
N LEU A 833 39.24 -18.66 -6.14
CA LEU A 833 40.70 -18.74 -6.21
C LEU A 833 41.22 -20.17 -6.00
N ASN A 834 40.45 -21.04 -5.33
CA ASN A 834 40.83 -22.43 -5.04
C ASN A 834 39.93 -23.46 -5.75
N LYS A 835 40.47 -24.11 -6.78
CA LYS A 835 39.78 -25.11 -7.62
C LYS A 835 39.21 -26.28 -6.81
N GLU A 836 39.94 -26.77 -5.82
CA GLU A 836 39.51 -27.91 -5.01
C GLU A 836 38.34 -27.56 -4.10
N GLU A 837 38.41 -26.42 -3.43
CA GLU A 837 37.35 -25.95 -2.54
C GLU A 837 36.06 -25.64 -3.30
N TYR A 838 36.17 -25.00 -4.46
CA TYR A 838 35.02 -24.79 -5.35
C TYR A 838 34.36 -26.12 -5.75
N ASN A 839 35.17 -27.14 -6.06
CA ASN A 839 34.67 -28.45 -6.43
C ASN A 839 33.94 -29.16 -5.27
N LYS A 840 34.39 -28.97 -4.03
CA LYS A 840 33.71 -29.48 -2.84
C LYS A 840 32.35 -28.78 -2.67
N ILE A 841 32.32 -27.44 -2.74
CA ILE A 841 31.09 -26.67 -2.47
C ILE A 841 30.03 -26.84 -3.55
N ARG A 842 30.40 -26.87 -4.84
CA ARG A 842 29.43 -26.98 -5.93
C ARG A 842 28.59 -28.27 -5.87
N LYS A 843 29.11 -29.30 -5.21
CA LYS A 843 28.42 -30.59 -5.02
C LYS A 843 27.34 -30.53 -3.93
N LEU A 844 27.40 -29.56 -3.01
CA LEU A 844 26.49 -29.41 -1.88
C LEU A 844 25.07 -29.03 -2.31
N ASN A 845 24.08 -29.51 -1.55
CA ASN A 845 22.66 -29.33 -1.87
C ASN A 845 22.24 -27.85 -1.93
N PHE A 846 22.69 -27.01 -0.99
CA PHE A 846 22.34 -25.58 -0.99
C PHE A 846 22.78 -24.89 -2.29
N PHE A 847 23.99 -25.20 -2.80
CA PHE A 847 24.53 -24.60 -4.02
C PHE A 847 23.71 -25.01 -5.25
N LYS A 848 23.38 -26.30 -5.38
CA LYS A 848 22.56 -26.81 -6.49
C LYS A 848 21.13 -26.25 -6.44
N LYS A 849 20.58 -26.11 -5.23
CA LYS A 849 19.19 -25.67 -4.99
C LYS A 849 19.03 -24.17 -5.19
N TYR A 850 19.92 -23.32 -4.66
CA TYR A 850 19.70 -21.88 -4.59
C TYR A 850 20.59 -21.03 -5.51
N VAL A 851 21.80 -21.48 -5.88
CA VAL A 851 22.66 -20.72 -6.81
C VAL A 851 22.24 -20.98 -8.24
N LYS A 852 21.75 -19.96 -8.95
CA LYS A 852 21.40 -20.03 -10.36
C LYS A 852 22.63 -19.89 -11.25
N SER A 853 23.40 -18.82 -11.05
CA SER A 853 24.61 -18.49 -11.79
C SER A 853 25.60 -17.75 -10.90
N ILE A 854 26.88 -17.76 -11.27
CA ILE A 854 27.90 -16.85 -10.72
C ILE A 854 28.30 -15.91 -11.84
N LYS A 855 28.26 -14.61 -11.58
CA LYS A 855 28.51 -13.55 -12.57
C LYS A 855 29.57 -12.60 -12.04
N LEU A 856 30.13 -11.80 -12.95
CA LEU A 856 31.16 -10.80 -12.71
C LEU A 856 30.63 -9.39 -12.93
N ILE A 857 31.09 -8.47 -12.09
CA ILE A 857 30.92 -7.02 -12.23
C ILE A 857 32.30 -6.45 -12.62
N PRO A 858 32.49 -5.96 -13.85
CA PRO A 858 33.79 -5.47 -14.30
C PRO A 858 34.09 -4.08 -13.73
N SER A 859 35.36 -3.84 -13.39
CA SER A 859 35.89 -2.53 -13.01
C SER A 859 36.29 -1.75 -14.27
N LEU A 860 35.29 -1.25 -15.02
CA LEU A 860 35.49 -0.62 -16.34
C LEU A 860 36.39 0.63 -16.27
N ASN A 861 36.36 1.38 -15.16
CA ASN A 861 37.14 2.61 -15.00
C ASN A 861 38.66 2.35 -15.13
N LYS A 862 39.15 1.15 -14.76
CA LYS A 862 40.55 0.74 -14.97
C LYS A 862 40.98 0.74 -16.43
N PHE A 863 40.02 0.59 -17.35
CA PHE A 863 40.23 0.57 -18.79
C PHE A 863 39.93 1.93 -19.46
N GLY A 864 39.61 2.97 -18.69
CA GLY A 864 39.19 4.28 -19.22
C GLY A 864 37.76 4.29 -19.75
N LEU A 865 36.92 3.34 -19.31
CA LEU A 865 35.52 3.20 -19.68
C LEU A 865 34.63 3.31 -18.44
N SER A 866 33.35 3.61 -18.59
CA SER A 866 32.39 3.58 -17.47
C SER A 866 31.06 2.97 -17.91
N GLN A 867 30.33 2.42 -16.94
CA GLN A 867 28.97 1.97 -17.15
C GLN A 867 28.00 3.12 -16.92
N TYR A 868 27.30 3.52 -17.96
CA TYR A 868 26.25 4.54 -17.90
C TYR A 868 24.85 3.91 -17.92
N PHE A 869 23.90 4.59 -17.32
CA PHE A 869 22.49 4.27 -17.33
C PHE A 869 21.70 5.49 -17.79
N LEU A 870 20.76 5.28 -18.70
CA LEU A 870 19.82 6.30 -19.17
C LEU A 870 18.40 5.83 -18.85
N TYR A 871 17.74 6.51 -17.92
CA TYR A 871 16.29 6.52 -17.85
C TYR A 871 15.77 7.62 -18.79
N ILE A 872 14.80 7.32 -19.64
CA ILE A 872 14.20 8.30 -20.53
C ILE A 872 12.71 8.02 -20.76
N THR A 873 11.93 9.09 -20.73
CA THR A 873 10.51 9.11 -21.07
C THR A 873 10.32 10.10 -22.23
N PRO A 874 10.20 9.61 -23.48
CA PRO A 874 9.89 10.47 -24.61
C PRO A 874 8.44 10.96 -24.54
N ARG A 875 8.14 12.08 -25.21
CA ARG A 875 6.77 12.57 -25.38
C ARG A 875 5.96 11.72 -26.34
N ASP A 876 6.62 11.30 -27.42
CA ASP A 876 6.10 10.33 -28.37
C ASP A 876 7.23 9.37 -28.68
N PHE A 877 6.96 8.08 -28.43
CA PHE A 877 7.91 7.03 -28.63
C PHE A 877 8.25 6.82 -30.11
N ASN A 878 7.31 7.13 -31.02
CA ASN A 878 7.49 6.93 -32.46
C ASN A 878 8.40 8.00 -33.09
N ASN A 879 8.59 9.15 -32.42
CA ASN A 879 9.46 10.23 -32.88
C ASN A 879 10.95 10.01 -32.50
N ILE A 880 11.26 8.91 -31.82
CA ILE A 880 12.63 8.60 -31.39
C ILE A 880 13.26 7.63 -32.37
N ASP A 881 14.34 8.05 -33.04
CA ASP A 881 15.26 7.10 -33.69
C ASP A 881 16.03 6.31 -32.62
N PHE A 882 15.62 5.05 -32.43
CA PHE A 882 16.25 4.16 -31.44
C PHE A 882 17.61 3.64 -31.85
N ARG A 883 17.98 3.66 -33.14
CA ARG A 883 19.35 3.26 -33.54
C ARG A 883 20.34 4.31 -33.03
N LEU A 884 19.99 5.59 -33.15
CA LEU A 884 20.80 6.69 -32.60
C LEU A 884 20.77 6.72 -31.07
N LEU A 885 19.61 6.48 -30.44
CA LEU A 885 19.51 6.47 -28.98
C LEU A 885 20.34 5.34 -28.37
N LEU A 886 20.20 4.11 -28.89
CA LEU A 886 20.87 2.92 -28.36
C LEU A 886 22.35 2.85 -28.69
N THR A 887 22.79 3.55 -29.72
CA THR A 887 24.16 3.47 -30.25
C THR A 887 24.58 2.02 -30.51
N ASN A 888 25.87 1.78 -30.77
CA ASN A 888 26.46 0.45 -30.82
C ASN A 888 27.11 0.03 -29.49
N THR A 889 26.87 0.74 -28.39
CA THR A 889 27.51 0.47 -27.08
C THR A 889 26.54 0.13 -25.95
N PHE A 890 25.24 0.00 -26.22
CA PHE A 890 24.27 -0.43 -25.21
C PHE A 890 24.57 -1.85 -24.69
N GLN A 891 24.34 -2.09 -23.40
CA GLN A 891 24.44 -3.41 -22.78
C GLN A 891 23.07 -4.04 -22.63
N LYS A 892 22.15 -3.35 -21.95
CA LYS A 892 20.81 -3.86 -21.63
C LYS A 892 19.78 -2.77 -21.79
N ILE A 893 18.59 -3.18 -22.18
CA ILE A 893 17.40 -2.35 -22.23
C ILE A 893 16.36 -2.99 -21.32
N LYS A 894 15.69 -2.15 -20.53
CA LYS A 894 14.48 -2.50 -19.83
C LYS A 894 13.42 -1.47 -20.11
N HIS A 895 12.18 -1.91 -20.23
CA HIS A 895 11.02 -1.04 -20.33
C HIS A 895 9.94 -1.57 -19.41
N HIS A 896 8.95 -0.75 -19.09
CA HIS A 896 7.83 -1.23 -18.28
C HIS A 896 6.94 -2.20 -19.06
N SER A 897 6.28 -3.11 -18.34
CA SER A 897 5.24 -3.98 -18.90
C SER A 897 3.85 -3.32 -18.93
N TYR A 898 3.77 -2.04 -19.31
CA TYR A 898 2.53 -1.29 -19.49
C TYR A 898 2.43 -0.80 -20.95
N ILE A 899 1.23 -0.45 -21.42
CA ILE A 899 1.00 0.15 -22.75
C ILE A 899 0.39 1.52 -22.49
N ASP A 900 1.13 2.58 -22.73
CA ASP A 900 0.64 3.95 -22.60
C ASP A 900 1.36 4.87 -23.59
N SER A 901 0.82 6.08 -23.77
CA SER A 901 1.40 7.16 -24.54
C SER A 901 2.82 7.55 -24.09
N SER A 902 3.10 7.50 -22.79
CA SER A 902 4.41 7.81 -22.21
C SER A 902 5.13 6.54 -21.71
N ASN A 903 5.71 5.75 -22.61
CA ASN A 903 6.53 4.59 -22.25
C ASN A 903 7.95 5.00 -21.89
N SER A 904 8.40 4.67 -20.68
CA SER A 904 9.79 4.91 -20.27
C SER A 904 10.69 3.69 -20.45
N ILE A 905 11.97 3.95 -20.77
CA ILE A 905 13.02 2.94 -20.94
C ILE A 905 14.15 3.23 -19.96
N LEU A 906 14.73 2.18 -19.39
CA LEU A 906 16.02 2.18 -18.73
C LEU A 906 17.05 1.44 -19.60
N ILE A 907 18.02 2.17 -20.11
CA ILE A 907 19.10 1.66 -20.97
C ILE A 907 20.40 1.69 -20.17
N SER A 908 21.29 0.74 -20.41
CA SER A 908 22.66 0.74 -19.89
C SER A 908 23.65 0.74 -21.04
N TYR A 909 24.74 1.47 -20.91
CA TYR A 909 25.77 1.67 -21.94
C TYR A 909 27.17 1.44 -21.38
N ILE A 910 28.11 1.18 -22.28
CA ILE A 910 29.54 1.42 -22.03
C ILE A 910 29.94 2.66 -22.82
N PHE A 911 30.48 3.66 -22.14
CA PHE A 911 31.06 4.84 -22.79
C PHE A 911 32.46 5.11 -22.23
N PRO A 912 33.28 5.93 -22.91
CA PRO A 912 34.50 6.47 -22.32
C PRO A 912 34.22 7.14 -20.96
N PHE A 913 35.17 6.99 -20.04
CA PHE A 913 35.05 7.55 -18.70
C PHE A 913 34.90 9.09 -18.74
N GLU A 914 33.92 9.62 -18.02
CA GLU A 914 33.55 11.05 -17.96
C GLU A 914 33.10 11.69 -19.30
N ASP A 915 32.98 10.91 -20.37
CA ASP A 915 32.60 11.40 -21.70
C ASP A 915 31.49 10.52 -22.32
N PRO A 916 30.25 10.58 -21.79
CA PRO A 916 29.12 9.87 -22.38
C PRO A 916 28.67 10.54 -23.69
N ASN A 917 28.25 9.76 -24.68
CA ASN A 917 27.70 10.31 -25.91
C ASN A 917 26.30 10.92 -25.67
N THR A 918 26.24 12.23 -25.42
CA THR A 918 24.97 12.95 -25.17
C THR A 918 24.44 13.71 -26.38
N SER A 919 25.10 13.60 -27.54
CA SER A 919 24.78 14.41 -28.73
C SER A 919 23.31 14.27 -29.16
N TYR A 920 22.83 13.04 -29.34
CA TYR A 920 21.45 12.78 -29.73
C TYR A 920 20.44 13.13 -28.61
N LEU A 921 20.78 12.89 -27.35
CA LEU A 921 19.95 13.28 -26.21
C LEU A 921 19.76 14.80 -26.11
N ASN A 922 20.83 15.57 -26.34
CA ASN A 922 20.78 17.03 -26.39
C ASN A 922 19.95 17.52 -27.58
N TRP A 923 20.04 16.85 -28.74
CA TRP A 923 19.22 17.15 -29.90
C TRP A 923 17.72 16.90 -29.62
N LEU A 924 17.36 15.73 -29.09
CA LEU A 924 15.99 15.40 -28.70
C LEU A 924 15.40 16.40 -27.69
N ARG A 925 16.22 16.87 -26.74
CA ARG A 925 15.82 17.93 -25.80
C ARG A 925 15.57 19.26 -26.53
N GLY A 926 16.46 19.65 -27.44
CA GLY A 926 16.31 20.86 -28.26
C GLY A 926 15.05 20.84 -29.14
N GLN A 927 14.65 19.65 -29.62
CA GLN A 927 13.40 19.44 -30.36
C GLN A 927 12.17 19.28 -29.46
N ASN A 928 12.32 19.40 -28.14
CA ASN A 928 11.24 19.24 -27.16
C ASN A 928 10.51 17.89 -27.27
N GLN A 929 11.26 16.81 -27.56
CA GLN A 929 10.73 15.45 -27.74
C GLN A 929 10.83 14.59 -26.47
N ILE A 930 11.48 15.08 -25.41
CA ILE A 930 11.67 14.37 -24.14
C ILE A 930 10.79 15.00 -23.05
N GLN A 931 10.03 14.16 -22.36
CA GLN A 931 9.32 14.58 -21.15
C GLN A 931 10.29 14.66 -19.96
N GLU A 932 11.11 13.63 -19.77
CA GLU A 932 12.10 13.57 -18.69
C GLU A 932 13.19 12.55 -19.00
N TYR A 933 14.39 12.77 -18.48
CA TYR A 933 15.47 11.79 -18.52
C TYR A 933 16.40 11.89 -17.31
N CYS A 934 17.13 10.82 -17.05
CA CYS A 934 18.22 10.76 -16.10
C CYS A 934 19.36 9.94 -16.69
N LEU A 935 20.51 10.56 -16.94
CA LEU A 935 21.74 9.93 -17.43
C LEU A 935 22.78 9.92 -16.31
N PHE A 936 23.27 8.75 -15.91
CA PHE A 936 24.20 8.64 -14.80
C PHE A 936 25.19 7.49 -14.95
N ASN A 937 26.37 7.63 -14.35
CA ASN A 937 27.36 6.56 -14.19
C ASN A 937 27.39 6.05 -12.74
N VAL A 938 28.10 4.94 -12.52
CA VAL A 938 28.27 4.31 -11.20
C VAL A 938 29.72 4.41 -10.75
N HIS A 939 29.94 4.93 -9.54
CA HIS A 939 31.27 5.03 -8.92
C HIS A 939 31.57 3.88 -7.97
N SER A 940 30.56 3.48 -7.18
CA SER A 940 30.70 2.40 -6.22
C SER A 940 29.41 1.58 -6.13
N LEU A 941 29.54 0.35 -5.64
CA LEU A 941 28.43 -0.57 -5.40
C LEU A 941 28.54 -1.22 -4.03
N SER A 942 27.51 -1.06 -3.22
CA SER A 942 27.28 -1.85 -2.01
C SER A 942 26.30 -3.00 -2.30
N HIS A 943 26.73 -4.24 -2.07
CA HIS A 943 25.90 -5.43 -2.18
C HIS A 943 25.51 -5.96 -0.79
N LEU A 944 24.22 -5.89 -0.51
CA LEU A 944 23.59 -6.37 0.71
C LEU A 944 23.00 -7.76 0.45
N PHE A 945 23.49 -8.76 1.18
CA PHE A 945 23.07 -10.14 1.04
C PHE A 945 22.94 -10.81 2.40
N ASN A 946 21.72 -10.95 2.90
CA ASN A 946 21.48 -11.51 4.24
C ASN A 946 20.15 -12.28 4.34
N PHE A 947 20.15 -13.37 5.10
CA PHE A 947 18.95 -14.16 5.44
C PHE A 947 18.71 -14.27 6.95
N ASP A 948 19.45 -13.53 7.77
CA ASP A 948 19.35 -13.57 9.24
C ASP A 948 18.10 -12.87 9.77
N ARG A 949 17.55 -11.91 9.02
CA ARG A 949 16.30 -11.21 9.35
C ARG A 949 15.08 -12.00 8.86
N LYS A 950 14.10 -12.12 9.76
CA LYS A 950 12.88 -12.95 9.71
C LYS A 950 12.32 -13.20 8.30
N LEU A 951 12.62 -14.36 7.75
CA LEU A 951 11.64 -15.14 7.01
C LEU A 951 10.63 -15.66 8.05
N GLY A 952 9.37 -15.19 8.03
CA GLY A 952 8.37 -15.42 9.10
C GLY A 952 8.08 -16.90 9.44
N LEU A 953 7.08 -17.18 10.27
CA LEU A 953 6.79 -18.53 10.82
C LEU A 953 6.34 -19.61 9.80
N ASN A 954 6.21 -19.27 8.51
CA ASN A 954 6.15 -20.19 7.36
C ASN A 954 7.39 -20.07 6.43
N ASN A 955 8.50 -19.56 6.96
CA ASN A 955 9.80 -19.26 6.35
C ASN A 955 9.79 -18.43 5.04
N SER A 956 8.87 -17.49 4.82
CA SER A 956 8.87 -16.74 3.53
C SER A 956 8.10 -15.40 3.40
N GLU A 957 7.61 -14.75 4.46
CA GLU A 957 6.83 -13.50 4.31
C GLU A 957 7.51 -12.32 5.00
N LEU A 958 7.73 -11.22 4.25
CA LEU A 958 8.19 -9.92 4.76
C LEU A 958 7.04 -9.22 5.51
N ASP A 959 7.30 -8.69 6.70
CA ASP A 959 6.31 -7.99 7.51
C ASP A 959 6.49 -6.47 7.43
N ILE A 960 5.44 -5.78 6.96
CA ILE A 960 5.40 -4.34 6.77
C ILE A 960 5.59 -3.58 8.09
N ASN A 961 5.03 -4.08 9.20
CA ASN A 961 5.09 -3.40 10.50
C ASN A 961 6.50 -3.48 11.08
N SER A 962 7.12 -4.66 10.97
CA SER A 962 8.53 -4.85 11.33
C SER A 962 9.46 -3.93 10.53
N PHE A 963 9.18 -3.71 9.24
CA PHE A 963 9.93 -2.76 8.43
C PHE A 963 9.72 -1.30 8.89
N LYS A 964 8.46 -0.87 9.11
CA LYS A 964 8.16 0.48 9.64
C LYS A 964 8.91 0.77 10.94
N TYR A 965 8.91 -0.18 11.87
CA TYR A 965 9.62 -0.04 13.13
C TYR A 965 11.14 0.04 12.94
N TYR A 966 11.70 -0.84 12.11
CA TYR A 966 13.11 -0.79 11.80
C TYR A 966 13.53 0.57 11.22
N VAL A 967 12.75 1.09 10.28
CA VAL A 967 12.95 2.43 9.71
C VAL A 967 12.93 3.50 10.80
N LYS A 968 11.99 3.44 11.74
CA LYS A 968 11.92 4.38 12.87
C LYS A 968 13.14 4.32 13.77
N GLU A 969 13.61 3.12 14.13
CA GLU A 969 14.81 2.99 14.97
C GLU A 969 16.03 3.59 14.29
N VAL A 970 16.19 3.32 12.99
CA VAL A 970 17.30 3.87 12.20
C VAL A 970 17.22 5.38 12.06
N ILE A 971 16.02 5.94 11.88
CA ILE A 971 15.84 7.40 11.74
C ILE A 971 15.94 8.11 13.10
N SER A 972 15.51 7.49 14.19
CA SER A 972 15.45 8.12 15.52
C SER A 972 16.78 8.05 16.28
N ASN A 973 17.72 7.20 15.87
CA ASN A 973 19.00 7.00 16.56
C ASN A 973 20.15 7.15 15.57
N THR A 974 20.90 8.25 15.68
CA THR A 974 22.08 8.54 14.83
C THR A 974 23.22 7.54 15.03
N ASP A 975 23.31 6.91 16.20
CA ASP A 975 24.33 5.91 16.54
C ASP A 975 23.83 4.47 16.37
N PHE A 976 22.76 4.26 15.59
CA PHE A 976 22.22 2.92 15.35
C PHE A 976 23.25 2.02 14.65
N LYS A 977 24.07 1.33 15.44
CA LYS A 977 24.99 0.29 14.98
C LYS A 977 24.24 -1.04 14.94
N ASN A 978 23.87 -1.41 13.73
CA ASN A 978 23.26 -2.70 13.47
C ASN A 978 24.28 -3.83 13.72
N LYS A 979 23.85 -4.96 14.28
CA LYS A 979 24.71 -6.15 14.43
C LYS A 979 25.22 -6.63 13.07
N ASP A 980 26.55 -6.68 12.90
CA ASP A 980 27.37 -7.54 12.01
C ASP A 980 26.79 -7.99 10.66
N ILE A 981 26.10 -7.13 9.90
CA ILE A 981 25.80 -7.42 8.49
C ILE A 981 26.97 -6.92 7.65
N ILE A 982 27.79 -7.86 7.15
CA ILE A 982 28.90 -7.55 6.25
C ILE A 982 28.33 -7.08 4.91
N ILE A 983 28.54 -5.81 4.59
CA ILE A 983 28.25 -5.22 3.29
C ILE A 983 29.46 -5.43 2.39
N LYS A 984 29.28 -6.05 1.22
CA LYS A 984 30.34 -6.08 0.22
C LYS A 984 30.35 -4.76 -0.53
N ASN A 985 31.41 -3.98 -0.36
CA ASN A 985 31.62 -2.75 -1.11
C ASN A 985 32.58 -3.02 -2.26
N PHE A 986 32.18 -2.61 -3.45
CA PHE A 986 32.98 -2.64 -4.66
C PHE A 986 33.23 -1.19 -5.07
N ASP A 987 34.50 -0.81 -5.04
CA ASP A 987 34.95 0.52 -5.46
C ASP A 987 35.48 0.43 -6.89
N PHE A 988 34.91 1.25 -7.78
CA PHE A 988 35.36 1.31 -9.17
C PHE A 988 36.36 2.45 -9.40
N ASP A 989 36.61 3.31 -8.42
CA ASP A 989 37.52 4.45 -8.54
C ASP A 989 38.97 4.05 -8.26
N ASN A 990 39.67 3.67 -9.33
CA ASN A 990 41.13 3.58 -9.35
C ASN A 990 41.64 3.86 -10.78
N SER A 991 41.63 5.13 -11.17
CA SER A 991 41.90 5.59 -12.54
C SER A 991 43.39 5.76 -12.90
N LYS A 992 44.32 5.39 -11.99
CA LYS A 992 45.75 5.72 -12.11
C LYS A 992 46.67 4.65 -12.71
N ILE A 993 46.16 3.50 -13.16
CA ILE A 993 47.01 2.47 -13.81
C ILE A 993 46.95 2.64 -15.33
N SER A 994 48.02 3.17 -15.94
CA SER A 994 48.11 3.46 -17.37
C SER A 994 48.06 2.21 -18.26
N ASP A 995 48.55 1.09 -17.75
CA ASP A 995 48.90 -0.07 -18.58
C ASP A 995 47.69 -0.92 -18.98
N TYR A 996 46.56 -0.75 -18.28
CA TYR A 996 45.34 -1.52 -18.55
C TYR A 996 44.51 -0.92 -19.69
N LYS A 997 44.66 0.37 -20.01
CA LYS A 997 43.77 1.08 -20.95
C LYS A 997 43.92 0.62 -22.40
N ASN A 998 45.05 0.03 -22.76
CA ASN A 998 45.31 -0.44 -24.12
C ASN A 998 44.40 -1.63 -24.47
N PRO A 999 43.65 -1.58 -25.60
CA PRO A 999 42.81 -2.70 -26.07
C PRO A 999 43.59 -4.01 -26.30
N HIS A 1000 44.88 -3.94 -26.58
CA HIS A 1000 45.72 -5.13 -26.78
C HIS A 1000 46.28 -5.73 -25.49
N SER A 1001 46.05 -5.09 -24.33
CA SER A 1001 46.54 -5.58 -23.04
C SER A 1001 45.93 -6.96 -22.70
N PRO A 1002 46.69 -7.85 -22.02
CA PRO A 1002 46.16 -9.15 -21.59
C PRO A 1002 44.95 -8.98 -20.67
N TYR A 1003 44.93 -7.92 -19.86
CA TYR A 1003 43.83 -7.56 -18.97
C TYR A 1003 42.53 -7.23 -19.72
N PHE A 1004 42.60 -6.45 -20.80
CA PHE A 1004 41.44 -6.12 -21.62
C PHE A 1004 40.95 -7.35 -22.39
N LYS A 1005 41.86 -8.17 -22.94
CA LYS A 1005 41.51 -9.43 -23.60
C LYS A 1005 40.80 -10.42 -22.66
N SER A 1006 41.29 -10.59 -21.44
CA SER A 1006 40.63 -11.42 -20.43
C SER A 1006 39.26 -10.86 -20.04
N LEU A 1007 39.10 -9.53 -19.95
CA LEU A 1007 37.81 -8.91 -19.71
C LEU A 1007 36.84 -9.17 -20.87
N LEU A 1008 37.26 -9.00 -22.13
CA LEU A 1008 36.46 -9.29 -23.33
C LEU A 1008 35.95 -10.73 -23.34
N ASN A 1009 36.80 -11.69 -22.95
CA ASN A 1009 36.45 -13.11 -22.87
C ASN A 1009 35.46 -13.45 -21.75
N ALA A 1010 35.45 -12.67 -20.65
CA ALA A 1010 34.59 -12.89 -19.49
C ALA A 1010 33.30 -12.06 -19.51
N TYR A 1011 33.30 -10.98 -20.31
CA TYR A 1011 32.28 -9.96 -20.34
C TYR A 1011 32.10 -9.46 -21.78
N ASN A 1012 31.02 -9.90 -22.44
CA ASN A 1012 30.59 -9.34 -23.71
C ASN A 1012 29.52 -8.24 -23.48
N ARG A 1013 28.32 -8.38 -24.08
CA ARG A 1013 27.11 -7.66 -23.68
C ARG A 1013 26.68 -7.93 -22.23
N ASN A 1014 26.90 -9.16 -21.75
CA ASN A 1014 26.53 -9.62 -20.41
C ASN A 1014 27.67 -10.41 -19.79
N SER A 1015 27.82 -10.32 -18.47
CA SER A 1015 28.74 -11.23 -17.78
C SER A 1015 28.36 -12.69 -18.00
N ILE A 1016 29.37 -13.48 -18.35
CA ILE A 1016 29.28 -14.93 -18.52
C ILE A 1016 28.95 -15.62 -17.20
N ASP A 1017 28.17 -16.69 -17.28
CA ASP A 1017 27.92 -17.54 -16.13
C ASP A 1017 29.15 -18.41 -15.81
N ILE A 1018 29.96 -17.96 -14.85
CA ILE A 1018 31.14 -18.67 -14.36
C ILE A 1018 30.75 -20.08 -13.90
N LYS A 1019 29.57 -20.25 -13.28
CA LYS A 1019 29.12 -21.57 -12.83
C LYS A 1019 28.99 -22.56 -13.98
N LYS A 1020 28.53 -22.10 -15.15
CA LYS A 1020 28.43 -22.90 -16.38
C LYS A 1020 29.80 -23.10 -17.03
N LYS A 1021 30.62 -22.03 -17.12
CA LYS A 1021 31.98 -22.09 -17.68
C LYS A 1021 32.87 -23.09 -16.92
N LEU A 1022 32.77 -23.10 -15.60
CA LEU A 1022 33.50 -24.01 -14.71
C LEU A 1022 32.81 -25.38 -14.50
N GLN A 1023 31.77 -25.71 -15.28
CA GLN A 1023 31.05 -26.99 -15.12
C GLN A 1023 31.96 -28.19 -15.43
N LEU A 1024 32.77 -28.08 -16.49
CA LEU A 1024 33.73 -29.08 -16.95
C LEU A 1024 35.15 -28.93 -16.33
N LEU A 1025 35.36 -27.92 -15.46
CA LEU A 1025 36.65 -27.65 -14.79
C LEU A 1025 37.87 -27.58 -15.72
N ASN A 1026 37.73 -26.98 -16.91
CA ASN A 1026 38.88 -26.68 -17.77
C ASN A 1026 39.86 -25.73 -17.01
N GLU A 1027 41.12 -26.14 -16.92
CA GLU A 1027 42.18 -25.42 -16.20
C GLU A 1027 42.37 -24.01 -16.72
N SER A 1028 42.44 -23.84 -18.04
CA SER A 1028 42.52 -22.52 -18.68
C SER A 1028 41.36 -21.58 -18.30
N SER A 1029 40.14 -22.12 -18.18
CA SER A 1029 38.96 -21.32 -17.80
C SER A 1029 38.95 -20.93 -16.33
N PHE A 1030 39.56 -21.76 -15.46
CA PHE A 1030 39.69 -21.45 -14.04
C PHE A 1030 40.78 -20.41 -13.81
N GLU A 1031 41.95 -20.57 -14.45
CA GLU A 1031 43.05 -19.60 -14.39
C GLU A 1031 42.63 -18.23 -14.93
N GLU A 1032 41.82 -18.16 -15.98
CA GLU A 1032 41.29 -16.87 -16.49
C GLU A 1032 40.36 -16.18 -15.49
N VAL A 1033 39.48 -16.94 -14.81
CA VAL A 1033 38.60 -16.38 -13.75
C VAL A 1033 39.43 -15.94 -12.55
N ARG A 1034 40.41 -16.75 -12.15
CA ARG A 1034 41.35 -16.44 -11.08
C ARG A 1034 42.12 -15.16 -11.37
N PHE A 1035 42.69 -15.04 -12.56
CA PHE A 1035 43.40 -13.86 -13.04
C PHE A 1035 42.56 -12.59 -12.93
N LEU A 1036 41.28 -12.64 -13.34
CA LEU A 1036 40.36 -11.49 -13.24
C LEU A 1036 40.04 -11.08 -11.79
N ILE A 1037 39.93 -12.04 -10.88
CA ILE A 1037 39.61 -11.79 -9.46
C ILE A 1037 40.85 -11.31 -8.69
N GLU A 1038 42.00 -11.97 -8.83
CA GLU A 1038 43.26 -11.62 -8.14
C GLU A 1038 43.70 -10.18 -8.47
N ASN A 1039 43.59 -9.79 -9.74
CA ASN A 1039 43.94 -8.44 -10.19
C ASN A 1039 42.82 -7.39 -9.95
N LYS A 1040 41.73 -7.78 -9.27
CA LYS A 1040 40.55 -6.94 -8.99
C LYS A 1040 39.99 -6.30 -10.27
N ILE A 1041 39.99 -7.03 -11.38
CA ILE A 1041 39.47 -6.56 -12.68
C ILE A 1041 37.97 -6.76 -12.72
N ALA A 1042 37.48 -7.83 -12.11
CA ALA A 1042 36.07 -8.09 -11.99
C ALA A 1042 35.73 -8.76 -10.65
N TYR A 1043 34.54 -8.44 -10.14
CA TYR A 1043 34.08 -8.89 -8.83
C TYR A 1043 32.96 -9.92 -8.96
N PRO A 1044 33.03 -11.07 -8.27
CA PRO A 1044 32.02 -12.12 -8.39
C PRO A 1044 30.78 -11.83 -7.54
N TYR A 1045 29.60 -12.15 -8.08
CA TYR A 1045 28.33 -12.15 -7.37
C TYR A 1045 27.43 -13.30 -7.84
N ILE A 1046 26.48 -13.69 -6.99
CA ILE A 1046 25.53 -14.78 -7.30
C ILE A 1046 24.19 -14.24 -7.78
N SER A 1047 23.60 -14.96 -8.72
CA SER A 1047 22.16 -14.89 -8.97
C SER A 1047 21.46 -16.11 -8.38
N LEU A 1048 20.25 -15.91 -7.85
CA LEU A 1048 19.53 -16.92 -7.09
C LEU A 1048 18.41 -17.58 -7.91
N LYS A 1049 18.03 -18.80 -7.52
CA LYS A 1049 16.83 -19.53 -7.97
C LYS A 1049 16.18 -20.24 -6.79
N ASN A 1050 14.92 -20.66 -6.94
CA ASN A 1050 14.16 -21.38 -5.90
C ASN A 1050 14.10 -20.63 -4.55
N ILE A 1051 14.25 -19.30 -4.59
CA ILE A 1051 13.96 -18.38 -3.50
C ILE A 1051 12.82 -17.50 -4.03
N ILE A 1052 11.87 -17.19 -3.16
CA ILE A 1052 10.58 -16.60 -3.53
C ILE A 1052 10.74 -15.09 -3.81
N PHE A 1053 11.74 -14.65 -4.59
CA PHE A 1053 11.83 -13.26 -5.04
C PHE A 1053 11.04 -13.11 -6.35
N LYS A 1054 9.88 -12.48 -6.29
CA LYS A 1054 8.96 -12.32 -7.44
C LYS A 1054 9.05 -10.93 -8.06
N GLU A 1055 9.45 -9.93 -7.28
CA GLU A 1055 9.56 -8.54 -7.73
C GLU A 1055 10.98 -7.97 -7.68
N ILE A 1056 11.24 -7.05 -8.59
CA ILE A 1056 12.45 -6.23 -8.60
C ILE A 1056 12.03 -4.77 -8.71
N VAL A 1057 12.38 -3.98 -7.70
CA VAL A 1057 12.12 -2.54 -7.65
C VAL A 1057 13.44 -1.81 -7.89
N TYR A 1058 13.41 -0.81 -8.77
CA TYR A 1058 14.53 0.12 -8.98
C TYR A 1058 14.14 1.47 -8.40
N ILE A 1059 14.98 2.03 -7.56
CA ILE A 1059 14.77 3.34 -6.94
C ILE A 1059 15.94 4.22 -7.34
N LEU A 1060 15.67 5.38 -7.94
CA LEU A 1060 16.66 6.39 -8.24
C LEU A 1060 16.45 7.57 -7.31
N LEU A 1061 17.46 7.93 -6.52
CA LEU A 1061 17.45 9.05 -5.60
C LEU A 1061 18.47 10.08 -6.09
N ILE A 1062 18.02 11.31 -6.34
CA ILE A 1062 18.84 12.35 -6.97
C ILE A 1062 19.20 13.43 -5.95
N ASN A 1063 20.47 13.85 -5.93
CA ASN A 1063 21.01 14.92 -5.09
C ASN A 1063 20.68 14.71 -3.60
N ILE A 1064 21.08 13.56 -3.07
CA ILE A 1064 20.95 13.24 -1.64
C ILE A 1064 22.02 13.98 -0.82
N LYS A 1065 21.67 14.38 0.40
CA LYS A 1065 22.64 14.97 1.34
C LYS A 1065 23.65 13.91 1.79
N GLU A 1066 24.86 14.33 2.17
CA GLU A 1066 25.94 13.39 2.48
C GLU A 1066 25.58 12.41 3.61
N ASN A 1067 25.01 12.93 4.70
CA ASN A 1067 24.62 12.14 5.87
C ASN A 1067 23.44 11.18 5.59
N THR A 1068 22.73 11.35 4.48
CA THR A 1068 21.55 10.55 4.13
C THR A 1068 21.93 9.19 3.55
N ASN A 1069 23.11 9.05 2.94
CA ASN A 1069 23.53 7.82 2.27
C ASN A 1069 23.62 6.64 3.25
N ASP A 1070 24.28 6.84 4.40
CA ASP A 1070 24.47 5.78 5.40
C ASP A 1070 23.16 5.38 6.07
N THR A 1071 22.27 6.35 6.33
CA THR A 1071 20.90 6.09 6.80
C THR A 1071 20.14 5.22 5.80
N LEU A 1072 20.19 5.54 4.50
CA LEU A 1072 19.53 4.77 3.45
C LEU A 1072 20.12 3.36 3.34
N LYS A 1073 21.44 3.22 3.31
CA LYS A 1073 22.12 1.90 3.34
C LYS A 1073 21.64 1.08 4.53
N THR A 1074 21.55 1.69 5.70
CA THR A 1074 21.06 1.03 6.92
C THR A 1074 19.58 0.65 6.81
N ILE A 1075 18.71 1.51 6.28
CA ILE A 1075 17.28 1.19 6.06
C ILE A 1075 17.13 -0.02 5.13
N PHE A 1076 17.88 -0.05 4.02
CA PHE A 1076 17.76 -1.13 3.03
C PHE A 1076 18.43 -2.45 3.46
N GLN A 1077 19.29 -2.48 4.49
CA GLN A 1077 19.77 -3.72 5.12
C GLN A 1077 18.64 -4.59 5.70
N TYR A 1078 17.43 -4.06 5.85
CA TYR A 1078 16.26 -4.85 6.23
C TYR A 1078 15.95 -5.98 5.25
N PHE A 1079 16.20 -5.76 3.95
CA PHE A 1079 15.84 -6.70 2.91
C PHE A 1079 16.95 -7.70 2.61
N ASN A 1080 16.56 -8.88 2.12
CA ASN A 1080 17.49 -9.99 1.97
C ASN A 1080 18.52 -9.81 0.84
N LEU A 1081 18.16 -9.09 -0.22
CA LEU A 1081 19.00 -8.90 -1.39
C LEU A 1081 18.81 -7.50 -1.97
N VAL A 1082 19.83 -6.66 -1.85
CA VAL A 1082 19.82 -5.28 -2.35
C VAL A 1082 21.18 -4.93 -2.97
N PHE A 1083 21.13 -4.20 -4.08
CA PHE A 1083 22.30 -3.55 -4.67
C PHE A 1083 22.09 -2.04 -4.59
N ILE A 1084 23.04 -1.33 -3.98
CA ILE A 1084 23.01 0.12 -3.83
C ILE A 1084 24.20 0.68 -4.60
N TYR A 1085 23.91 1.37 -5.69
CA TYR A 1085 24.89 1.98 -6.58
C TYR A 1085 24.98 3.48 -6.26
N GLU A 1086 26.18 3.98 -6.01
CA GLU A 1086 26.42 5.42 -5.89
C GLU A 1086 26.63 6.02 -7.27
N ILE A 1087 25.87 7.07 -7.58
CA ILE A 1087 25.75 7.58 -8.96
C ILE A 1087 26.00 9.09 -9.05
N THR A 1088 26.52 9.50 -10.20
CA THR A 1088 26.60 10.92 -10.63
C THR A 1088 26.17 11.06 -12.08
N GLY A 1089 25.88 12.28 -12.52
CA GLY A 1089 25.46 12.53 -13.89
C GLY A 1089 24.56 13.74 -14.04
N GLU A 1090 23.48 13.61 -14.80
CA GLU A 1090 22.56 14.69 -15.12
C GLU A 1090 21.12 14.19 -15.27
N TYR A 1091 20.16 15.08 -15.02
CA TYR A 1091 18.76 14.81 -15.24
C TYR A 1091 18.05 16.04 -15.81
N TYR A 1092 16.90 15.81 -16.44
CA TYR A 1092 16.07 16.84 -17.03
C TYR A 1092 14.60 16.47 -16.85
N ILE A 1093 13.79 17.49 -16.58
CA ILE A 1093 12.34 17.41 -16.52
C ILE A 1093 11.82 18.53 -17.42
N HIS A 1094 10.84 18.22 -18.26
CA HIS A 1094 10.21 19.20 -19.12
C HIS A 1094 9.65 20.37 -18.28
N GLY A 1095 10.02 21.60 -18.67
CA GLY A 1095 9.75 22.82 -17.92
C GLY A 1095 10.96 23.37 -17.16
N PHE A 1096 12.09 22.65 -17.13
CA PHE A 1096 13.38 23.24 -16.73
C PHE A 1096 14.01 24.02 -17.87
N ASP A 1097 14.64 25.16 -17.56
CA ASP A 1097 15.42 25.94 -18.54
C ASP A 1097 16.63 25.15 -19.06
N ASN A 1098 17.27 24.36 -18.18
CA ASN A 1098 18.44 23.56 -18.49
C ASN A 1098 18.43 22.21 -17.75
N LYS A 1099 19.22 21.26 -18.23
CA LYS A 1099 19.52 20.02 -17.47
C LYS A 1099 20.19 20.37 -16.14
N LYS A 1100 19.92 19.57 -15.11
CA LYS A 1100 20.46 19.74 -13.76
C LYS A 1100 21.47 18.63 -13.44
N PRO A 1101 22.54 18.91 -12.69
CA PRO A 1101 23.52 17.89 -12.33
C PRO A 1101 22.99 16.96 -11.23
N ILE A 1102 23.50 15.74 -11.23
CA ILE A 1102 23.41 14.75 -10.16
C ILE A 1102 24.78 14.70 -9.51
N ASN A 1103 24.96 15.50 -8.44
CA ASN A 1103 26.24 15.61 -7.74
C ASN A 1103 26.50 14.37 -6.87
N LYS A 1104 25.44 13.85 -6.24
CA LYS A 1104 25.47 12.63 -5.43
C LYS A 1104 24.09 11.99 -5.43
N GLY A 1105 23.97 10.78 -5.96
CA GLY A 1105 22.71 10.05 -6.00
C GLY A 1105 22.89 8.58 -5.63
N LEU A 1106 21.77 7.88 -5.52
CA LEU A 1106 21.75 6.42 -5.38
C LEU A 1106 20.82 5.80 -6.41
N MET A 1107 21.27 4.72 -7.05
CA MET A 1107 20.36 3.75 -7.66
C MET A 1107 20.28 2.54 -6.74
N ILE A 1108 19.09 2.16 -6.29
CA ILE A 1108 18.86 1.01 -5.42
C ILE A 1108 18.06 -0.02 -6.22
N LYS A 1109 18.57 -1.25 -6.28
CA LYS A 1109 17.91 -2.38 -6.91
C LYS A 1109 17.58 -3.42 -5.85
N LEU A 1110 16.29 -3.54 -5.56
CA LEU A 1110 15.75 -4.30 -4.46
C LEU A 1110 14.98 -5.53 -4.97
N TYR A 1111 15.21 -6.70 -4.36
CA TYR A 1111 14.47 -7.93 -4.67
C TYR A 1111 13.51 -8.28 -3.54
N LEU A 1112 12.22 -8.46 -3.86
CA LEU A 1112 11.14 -8.65 -2.88
C LEU A 1112 10.38 -9.95 -3.08
N GLN A 1113 9.89 -10.51 -1.96
CA GLN A 1113 9.03 -11.69 -1.94
C GLN A 1113 7.54 -11.40 -2.21
N ASP A 1114 7.24 -10.13 -2.49
CA ASP A 1114 6.03 -9.63 -3.13
C ASP A 1114 4.75 -9.59 -2.28
N TYR A 1115 4.77 -9.95 -1.00
CA TYR A 1115 3.60 -9.64 -0.18
C TYR A 1115 3.48 -8.11 0.02
N ARG A 1116 2.36 -7.51 -0.43
CA ARG A 1116 1.99 -6.09 -0.23
C ARG A 1116 2.99 -5.05 -0.78
N LEU A 1117 3.47 -5.22 -2.02
CA LEU A 1117 4.39 -4.26 -2.66
C LEU A 1117 3.93 -2.80 -2.50
N ALA A 1118 2.64 -2.50 -2.72
CA ALA A 1118 2.09 -1.15 -2.60
C ALA A 1118 2.32 -0.53 -1.21
N GLU A 1119 2.23 -1.31 -0.12
CA GLU A 1119 2.48 -0.80 1.23
C GLU A 1119 3.96 -0.48 1.46
N PHE A 1120 4.88 -1.30 0.95
CA PHE A 1120 6.32 -1.04 1.03
C PHE A 1120 6.71 0.20 0.22
N LEU A 1121 6.17 0.36 -0.99
CA LEU A 1121 6.44 1.53 -1.82
C LEU A 1121 6.02 2.81 -1.11
N ARG A 1122 4.82 2.85 -0.50
CA ARG A 1122 4.36 4.00 0.30
C ARG A 1122 5.33 4.36 1.44
N ILE A 1123 5.88 3.38 2.15
CA ILE A 1123 6.86 3.65 3.21
C ILE A 1123 8.16 4.21 2.65
N PHE A 1124 8.66 3.68 1.51
CA PHE A 1124 9.86 4.23 0.88
C PHE A 1124 9.66 5.71 0.53
N GLU A 1125 8.49 6.07 0.02
CA GLU A 1125 8.16 7.47 -0.28
C GLU A 1125 8.20 8.35 0.97
N TYR A 1126 7.60 7.92 2.08
CA TYR A 1126 7.66 8.68 3.34
C TYR A 1126 9.08 8.82 3.87
N VAL A 1127 9.91 7.78 3.72
CA VAL A 1127 11.34 7.86 4.05
C VAL A 1127 12.05 8.90 3.19
N PHE A 1128 11.78 8.93 1.88
CA PHE A 1128 12.42 9.90 0.97
C PHE A 1128 11.96 11.33 1.22
N GLN A 1129 10.66 11.53 1.46
CA GLN A 1129 10.10 12.83 1.88
C GLN A 1129 10.74 13.28 3.19
N PHE A 1130 10.83 12.41 4.19
CA PHE A 1130 11.45 12.71 5.47
C PHE A 1130 12.94 13.11 5.33
N LEU A 1131 13.70 12.35 4.54
CA LEU A 1131 15.12 12.62 4.27
C LEU A 1131 15.34 13.82 3.33
N LYS A 1132 14.26 14.52 2.93
CA LYS A 1132 14.27 15.67 2.01
C LYS A 1132 14.96 15.36 0.69
N VAL A 1133 14.72 14.16 0.15
CA VAL A 1133 15.20 13.78 -1.18
C VAL A 1133 14.35 14.51 -2.22
N GLY A 1134 14.95 15.53 -2.85
CA GLY A 1134 14.21 16.46 -3.73
C GLY A 1134 13.53 15.77 -4.93
N ARG A 1135 14.18 14.79 -5.57
CA ARG A 1135 13.63 14.06 -6.71
C ARG A 1135 13.97 12.57 -6.64
N TYR A 1136 12.99 11.72 -6.94
CA TYR A 1136 13.18 10.28 -6.99
C TYR A 1136 12.26 9.59 -8.00
N LEU A 1137 12.75 8.47 -8.55
CA LEU A 1137 12.02 7.56 -9.42
C LEU A 1137 11.91 6.20 -8.76
N ILE A 1138 10.72 5.60 -8.77
CA ILE A 1138 10.51 4.21 -8.37
C ILE A 1138 9.97 3.46 -9.58
N LEU A 1139 10.80 2.62 -10.17
CA LEU A 1139 10.45 1.83 -11.35
C LEU A 1139 10.10 0.40 -10.91
N THR A 1140 8.83 0.04 -11.07
CA THR A 1140 8.30 -1.31 -10.92
C THR A 1140 8.02 -1.94 -12.28
N ASP A 1141 7.80 -3.26 -12.32
CA ASP A 1141 7.34 -3.95 -13.54
C ASP A 1141 8.27 -3.82 -14.76
N LEU A 1142 9.56 -3.59 -14.54
CA LEU A 1142 10.55 -3.54 -15.63
C LEU A 1142 10.80 -4.95 -16.21
N VAL A 1143 10.62 -5.06 -17.52
CA VAL A 1143 10.86 -6.27 -18.32
C VAL A 1143 12.05 -6.09 -19.25
N ASN A 1144 12.57 -7.20 -19.79
CA ASN A 1144 13.76 -7.19 -20.63
C ASN A 1144 13.41 -6.77 -22.07
N GLY A 1145 14.10 -5.77 -22.62
CA GLY A 1145 13.89 -5.21 -23.95
C GLY A 1145 14.62 -5.92 -25.09
N ASP A 1146 15.14 -7.14 -24.90
CA ASP A 1146 15.86 -7.88 -25.97
C ASP A 1146 15.04 -8.07 -27.26
N HIS A 1147 13.71 -8.17 -27.15
CA HIS A 1147 12.84 -8.23 -28.33
C HIS A 1147 12.81 -6.90 -29.08
N PHE A 1148 12.66 -5.81 -28.34
CA PHE A 1148 12.69 -4.46 -28.88
C PHE A 1148 14.01 -4.17 -29.63
N VAL A 1149 15.16 -4.57 -29.07
CA VAL A 1149 16.46 -4.45 -29.75
C VAL A 1149 16.46 -5.18 -31.10
N LYS A 1150 15.94 -6.42 -31.14
CA LYS A 1150 15.86 -7.20 -32.39
C LYS A 1150 14.98 -6.53 -33.43
N ASN A 1151 13.94 -5.81 -33.02
CA ASN A 1151 13.09 -5.06 -33.94
C ASN A 1151 13.80 -3.80 -34.48
N VAL A 1152 14.59 -3.12 -33.66
CA VAL A 1152 15.34 -1.91 -34.06
C VAL A 1152 16.48 -2.24 -35.05
N PHE A 1153 17.21 -3.32 -34.79
CA PHE A 1153 18.44 -3.65 -35.53
C PHE A 1153 18.34 -4.88 -36.45
N GLY A 1154 17.27 -5.69 -36.37
CA GLY A 1154 17.08 -6.90 -37.17
C GLY A 1154 17.29 -8.22 -36.40
N ALA A 1155 16.68 -9.32 -36.86
CA ALA A 1155 16.61 -10.57 -36.11
C ALA A 1155 17.84 -11.49 -36.22
N LYS A 1156 18.73 -11.30 -37.21
CA LYS A 1156 19.83 -12.24 -37.49
C LYS A 1156 20.99 -12.05 -36.51
N LYS A 1157 21.16 -13.01 -35.60
CA LYS A 1157 22.35 -13.28 -34.75
C LYS A 1157 22.98 -12.13 -33.94
N ILE A 1158 22.35 -10.95 -33.84
CA ILE A 1158 22.87 -9.79 -33.09
C ILE A 1158 23.42 -10.17 -31.71
N PHE A 1159 22.73 -11.01 -30.93
CA PHE A 1159 23.19 -11.36 -29.57
C PHE A 1159 24.28 -12.43 -29.50
N GLU A 1160 24.70 -13.01 -30.62
CA GLU A 1160 25.77 -14.00 -30.67
C GLU A 1160 27.15 -13.33 -30.81
N THR A 1161 27.28 -12.30 -31.64
CA THR A 1161 28.55 -11.62 -31.96
C THR A 1161 28.74 -10.29 -31.24
N TYR A 1162 27.66 -9.59 -30.92
CA TYR A 1162 27.71 -8.23 -30.38
C TYR A 1162 28.44 -8.12 -29.03
N ASN A 1163 29.47 -7.29 -29.00
CA ASN A 1163 30.19 -6.92 -27.79
C ASN A 1163 30.39 -5.40 -27.72
N PRO A 1164 29.71 -4.69 -26.79
CA PRO A 1164 29.82 -3.23 -26.69
C PRO A 1164 31.23 -2.74 -26.35
N LEU A 1165 32.10 -3.59 -25.80
CA LEU A 1165 33.50 -3.24 -25.52
C LEU A 1165 34.35 -3.08 -26.78
N ASN A 1166 33.97 -3.71 -27.90
CA ASN A 1166 34.69 -3.62 -29.18
C ASN A 1166 34.26 -2.39 -30.00
N ASN A 1167 33.13 -1.78 -29.64
CA ASN A 1167 32.43 -0.78 -30.43
C ASN A 1167 32.79 0.67 -30.02
N LEU A 1168 33.94 0.86 -29.41
CA LEU A 1168 34.50 2.17 -29.08
C LEU A 1168 35.77 2.41 -29.89
N ILE A 1169 36.04 3.69 -30.19
CA ILE A 1169 37.19 4.08 -31.00
C ILE A 1169 38.37 4.32 -30.06
N TRP A 1170 39.49 3.61 -30.26
CA TRP A 1170 40.73 3.89 -29.54
C TRP A 1170 41.51 5.00 -30.25
N ASP A 1171 41.87 6.07 -29.54
CA ASP A 1171 42.81 7.08 -30.04
C ASP A 1171 44.24 6.69 -29.59
N PRO A 1172 45.09 6.16 -30.48
CA PRO A 1172 46.45 5.74 -30.11
C PRO A 1172 47.34 6.91 -29.72
N LYS A 1173 47.11 8.12 -30.28
CA LYS A 1173 47.90 9.32 -29.98
C LYS A 1173 47.61 9.85 -28.58
N ARG A 1174 46.32 9.92 -28.21
CA ARG A 1174 45.88 10.41 -26.89
C ARG A 1174 45.78 9.33 -25.82
N LYS A 1175 45.93 8.05 -26.21
CA LYS A 1175 45.76 6.85 -25.36
C LYS A 1175 44.43 6.86 -24.59
N LYS A 1176 43.34 7.20 -25.29
CA LYS A 1176 41.99 7.33 -24.72
C LYS A 1176 40.94 6.76 -25.66
N TRP A 1177 39.86 6.24 -25.09
CA TRP A 1177 38.67 5.83 -25.83
C TRP A 1177 37.83 7.04 -26.26
N LYS A 1178 37.14 6.92 -27.40
CA LYS A 1178 36.22 7.92 -27.95
C LYS A 1178 34.92 7.26 -28.39
N ASN A 1179 33.85 8.06 -28.34
CA ASN A 1179 32.56 7.68 -28.92
C ASN A 1179 32.56 7.88 -30.45
N HIS A 1180 31.73 7.10 -31.16
CA HIS A 1180 31.38 7.39 -32.55
C HIS A 1180 30.61 8.72 -32.64
N LYS A 1181 30.83 9.47 -33.74
CA LYS A 1181 30.00 10.64 -34.06
C LYS A 1181 28.62 10.17 -34.50
N LEU A 1182 27.56 10.82 -34.00
CA LEU A 1182 26.17 10.55 -34.42
C LEU A 1182 25.64 11.55 -35.46
N PHE A 1183 26.40 12.64 -35.68
CA PHE A 1183 26.05 13.70 -36.62
C PHE A 1183 27.25 14.05 -37.49
N GLY A 1184 27.01 14.18 -38.79
CA GLY A 1184 27.99 14.68 -39.75
C GLY A 1184 28.15 16.20 -39.72
N PRO A 1185 29.06 16.75 -40.54
CA PRO A 1185 29.29 18.19 -40.60
C PRO A 1185 28.06 19.00 -41.03
N LYS A 1186 27.12 18.40 -41.78
CA LYS A 1186 25.86 19.02 -42.20
C LYS A 1186 24.68 18.61 -41.29
N PHE A 1187 24.96 18.05 -40.12
CA PHE A 1187 23.98 17.57 -39.14
C PHE A 1187 23.11 16.40 -39.61
N GLU A 1188 23.57 15.66 -40.61
CA GLU A 1188 22.99 14.40 -41.07
C GLU A 1188 23.26 13.26 -40.07
N TYR A 1189 22.31 12.31 -39.93
CA TYR A 1189 22.45 11.18 -39.00
C TYR A 1189 23.53 10.19 -39.47
N LEU A 1190 24.42 9.84 -38.56
CA LEU A 1190 25.44 8.80 -38.76
C LEU A 1190 25.11 7.62 -37.83
N TYR A 1191 24.85 6.45 -38.40
CA TYR A 1191 24.49 5.23 -37.67
C TYR A 1191 25.75 4.38 -37.42
N PRO A 1192 26.21 4.21 -36.17
CA PRO A 1192 27.32 3.32 -35.88
C PRO A 1192 26.96 1.85 -36.13
N ASP A 1193 27.86 1.10 -36.74
CA ASP A 1193 27.69 -0.34 -36.93
C ASP A 1193 27.68 -1.09 -35.58
N LEU A 1194 26.79 -2.06 -35.45
CA LEU A 1194 26.67 -2.89 -34.24
C LEU A 1194 27.89 -3.80 -34.02
N ASP A 1195 28.52 -4.26 -35.09
CA ASP A 1195 29.73 -5.08 -35.04
C ASP A 1195 30.85 -4.28 -35.71
N TYR A 1196 31.34 -3.26 -35.00
CA TYR A 1196 32.43 -2.41 -35.49
C TYR A 1196 33.76 -3.17 -35.36
N HIS A 1197 34.46 -3.31 -36.49
CA HIS A 1197 35.85 -3.75 -36.51
C HIS A 1197 36.73 -2.50 -36.58
N GLN A 1198 37.65 -2.35 -35.62
CA GLN A 1198 38.71 -1.36 -35.77
C GLN A 1198 39.50 -1.74 -37.02
N GLU A 1199 39.44 -0.91 -38.06
CA GLU A 1199 40.38 -1.00 -39.17
C GLU A 1199 41.78 -0.85 -38.56
N GLU A 1200 42.63 -1.87 -38.73
CA GLU A 1200 44.04 -1.75 -38.46
C GLU A 1200 44.56 -0.67 -39.40
N ASP A 1201 44.66 0.56 -38.90
CA ASP A 1201 45.17 1.67 -39.69
C ASP A 1201 46.60 1.32 -40.08
N VAL A 1202 46.70 0.99 -41.35
CA VAL A 1202 47.87 0.57 -42.10
C VAL A 1202 48.94 1.63 -41.90
N SER A 1203 49.97 1.28 -41.14
CA SER A 1203 51.25 2.00 -41.11
C SER A 1203 52.03 1.75 -42.40
N SER A 1204 51.40 1.98 -43.55
CA SER A 1204 52.06 2.02 -44.86
C SER A 1204 51.31 3.00 -45.77
N THR A 1205 51.58 4.28 -45.59
CA THR A 1205 51.62 5.29 -46.67
C THR A 1205 52.23 6.54 -46.08
N LEU A 1206 53.57 6.52 -45.95
CA LEU A 1206 54.53 7.63 -46.00
C LEU A 1206 55.85 7.17 -45.34
N GLU A 1207 56.56 6.26 -46.01
CA GLU A 1207 57.92 6.44 -46.57
C GLU A 1207 58.30 5.16 -47.33
#